data_AF-A0AAD7GZ19-F1
#
_entry.id   AF-A0AAD7GZ19-F1
#
_cell.length_a   1.000
_cell.length_b   1.000
_cell.length_c   1.000
_cell.angle_alpha   90.00
_cell.angle_beta   90.00
_cell.angle_gamma   90.00
#
_symmetry.space_group_name_H-M   'P 1'
#
loop_
_entity.id
_entity.type
_entity.pdbx_description
1 polymer ?
#
loop_
_entity_poly.entity_id
_entity_poly.type
_entity_poly.pdbx_seq_one_letter_code
_entity_poly.pdbx_strand_id
1 'polypeptide(L)'
;MPRGIPSSFNDRGRFAGAKCLLFGLDKSRLVKLGREERTYHAFYQLLAGATTSERDSLQLEDPSEYTLLASSGTYRLRAGPFSDDTAGMSDLRAALRSLSFKHTPALLSLLVAILVSTNIHFVPANNNSEAAAVSPRVPPSAAEHSEVVRHQCRRARDGAEPPHGRDALLANNAVEEVPSSRSRRMWLFLVWAVTWPVPTVLLKWLGRMKRPDVRLAWREKLAIFLLIFLLNTTVAFYIIVFGKLLCPKFDKAWGVSEVGAHTATDNYWVAVQGGVYDITDFTSNSQDVLETLAGQDLTYYFPVPLVLGCPTLVTDGSMMLTFKNFSDVEPTAVHVSGQLATVSNSALHQSNWYTNTFQAKMKNFYKGPLVYTSGTLKAYAADTDLTDYVNTISTNLNNDKYAFLDDNLVSVFKQQSGQDITKPLNVVLDKMDAATRGLNMECLNNVFYIGDHDFRKSVRCSIQNYLLIITSAIMMGSMGLKFLAALQLGSKTNPEMQDKFVLCQVPCYTEGEDSLRRTIDSLAALNYDDKRKLIFIICDGNIIGSGNDRTTPRIVLDILGIDPQLDPEPLLFKSVGEGSKALNYGKVYSGLYEFEGHVVPYMVVVKVGKPSERSKPGNRGKRDSQILLMHYLNRVHFDAPMSPLELEIYHQMRNVIGIDPAFTPDSLNRLVASAADDSSFIGICGETKLQNEEESWWTMIQVYEYYLSHHLSKAFESLFGSVTCLPGCFSLYRIRTADKGRPIIISNRVIDEYAEPNVDTLHKKNLFSLGEDRFLTTLMMKHFPTFKTKFCPDAIAHTMAPESWKVLFSQRRWINSTVHNLCELVLLPELFGFCCFSMRFFVFIDLLGTLILPATVVYLVYLVITVATTAAPFPTIAIVMIAVTYGLQAIIFILKREFMLVGWMVVYILSYPVYSFFLPVYSFW
;
A
#
# COMPACT_ATOMS: atom_id res chain seq x y z
N MET A 1 -27.03 -34.59 35.26
CA MET A 1 -26.61 -34.28 33.88
C MET A 1 -27.81 -34.40 32.96
N PRO A 2 -28.20 -33.36 32.21
CA PRO A 2 -29.09 -33.54 31.06
C PRO A 2 -28.35 -34.38 30.00
N ARG A 3 -29.02 -35.40 29.45
CA ARG A 3 -28.48 -36.22 28.36
C ARG A 3 -29.33 -36.02 27.12
N GLY A 4 -28.75 -35.41 26.08
CA GLY A 4 -29.35 -35.43 24.76
C GLY A 4 -29.10 -36.81 24.13
N ILE A 5 -30.16 -37.54 23.80
CA ILE A 5 -30.05 -38.82 23.08
C ILE A 5 -30.92 -38.75 21.82
N PRO A 6 -30.52 -37.96 20.79
CA PRO A 6 -31.13 -38.05 19.47
C PRO A 6 -31.01 -39.47 18.91
N SER A 7 -32.15 -40.14 18.80
CA SER A 7 -32.34 -41.42 18.15
C SER A 7 -32.56 -41.25 16.65
N SER A 8 -31.75 -41.95 15.85
CA SER A 8 -31.92 -42.07 14.41
C SER A 8 -32.89 -43.20 14.09
N PHE A 9 -33.89 -42.92 13.26
CA PHE A 9 -34.76 -43.92 12.64
C PHE A 9 -34.47 -43.98 11.14
N ASN A 10 -34.69 -45.14 10.52
CA ASN A 10 -34.63 -45.26 9.06
C ASN A 10 -35.99 -44.94 8.41
N ASP A 11 -36.02 -44.93 7.08
CA ASP A 11 -37.19 -44.60 6.24
C ASP A 11 -38.40 -45.55 6.44
N ARG A 12 -38.25 -46.61 7.26
CA ARG A 12 -39.30 -47.55 7.65
C ARG A 12 -39.68 -47.43 9.13
N GLY A 13 -39.32 -46.32 9.78
CA GLY A 13 -39.61 -46.03 11.18
C GLY A 13 -38.90 -46.94 12.20
N ARG A 14 -37.91 -47.74 11.78
CA ARG A 14 -37.15 -48.62 12.70
C ARG A 14 -35.95 -47.88 13.26
N PHE A 15 -35.70 -48.07 14.55
CA PHE A 15 -34.51 -47.54 15.22
C PHE A 15 -33.23 -48.04 14.54
N ALA A 16 -32.42 -47.10 14.04
CA ALA A 16 -31.16 -47.36 13.35
C ALA A 16 -29.94 -47.11 14.25
N GLY A 17 -30.08 -46.28 15.28
CA GLY A 17 -29.03 -45.99 16.27
C GLY A 17 -29.35 -44.76 17.11
N ALA A 18 -28.46 -44.41 18.04
CA ALA A 18 -28.59 -43.19 18.83
C ALA A 18 -27.22 -42.52 19.05
N LYS A 19 -27.17 -41.19 18.96
CA LYS A 19 -25.96 -40.39 19.22
C LYS A 19 -26.08 -39.77 20.61
N CYS A 20 -25.31 -40.24 21.59
CA CYS A 20 -25.33 -39.65 22.93
C CYS A 20 -24.53 -38.34 22.93
N LEU A 21 -25.17 -37.23 23.31
CA LEU A 21 -24.53 -35.93 23.51
C LEU A 21 -24.38 -35.68 25.01
N LEU A 22 -23.12 -35.58 25.45
CA LEU A 22 -22.72 -35.42 26.84
C LEU A 22 -22.40 -33.96 27.14
N PHE A 23 -23.17 -33.34 28.04
CA PHE A 23 -23.02 -31.95 28.47
C PHE A 23 -22.72 -31.87 29.96
N GLY A 24 -21.97 -30.84 30.38
CA GLY A 24 -21.75 -30.54 31.81
C GLY A 24 -20.98 -31.60 32.59
N LEU A 25 -19.87 -32.10 32.04
CA LEU A 25 -18.95 -32.97 32.79
C LEU A 25 -18.23 -32.14 33.87
N ASP A 26 -18.59 -32.38 35.14
CA ASP A 26 -18.07 -31.67 36.31
C ASP A 26 -16.60 -32.03 36.61
N LYS A 27 -15.67 -31.35 35.96
CA LYS A 27 -14.23 -31.56 36.11
C LYS A 27 -13.70 -31.27 37.52
N SER A 28 -14.44 -30.55 38.37
CA SER A 28 -13.97 -30.21 39.73
C SER A 28 -13.76 -31.46 40.61
N ARG A 29 -14.56 -32.50 40.36
CA ARG A 29 -14.52 -33.81 41.04
C ARG A 29 -13.27 -34.64 40.78
N LEU A 30 -12.35 -34.18 39.93
CA LEU A 30 -11.03 -34.77 39.74
C LEU A 30 -9.91 -34.00 40.47
N VAL A 31 -10.25 -32.92 41.18
CA VAL A 31 -9.26 -32.02 41.83
C VAL A 31 -9.54 -31.84 43.33
N LYS A 32 -10.81 -31.64 43.72
CA LYS A 32 -11.18 -31.45 45.14
C LYS A 32 -12.63 -31.88 45.37
N LEU A 33 -12.85 -32.71 46.38
CA LEU A 33 -14.18 -33.15 46.82
C LEU A 33 -14.62 -32.40 48.09
N GLY A 34 -15.93 -32.27 48.29
CA GLY A 34 -16.51 -31.90 49.58
C GLY A 34 -16.46 -33.05 50.60
N ARG A 35 -16.76 -32.76 51.87
CA ARG A 35 -17.04 -33.80 52.87
C ARG A 35 -18.30 -34.57 52.46
N GLU A 36 -18.32 -35.88 52.70
CA GLU A 36 -19.38 -36.82 52.27
C GLU A 36 -19.60 -36.96 50.74
N GLU A 37 -18.75 -36.36 49.89
CA GLU A 37 -18.84 -36.53 48.43
C GLU A 37 -17.99 -37.69 47.88
N ARG A 38 -18.43 -38.29 46.77
CA ARG A 38 -17.59 -39.15 45.92
C ARG A 38 -17.22 -38.44 44.61
N THR A 39 -16.10 -38.85 44.02
CA THR A 39 -15.81 -38.60 42.60
C THR A 39 -16.64 -39.58 41.71
N TYR A 40 -16.32 -39.67 40.42
CA TYR A 40 -17.02 -40.57 39.49
C TYR A 40 -16.96 -42.04 39.92
N HIS A 41 -18.09 -42.74 39.85
CA HIS A 41 -18.23 -44.11 40.34
C HIS A 41 -17.28 -45.10 39.67
N ALA A 42 -16.87 -44.86 38.42
CA ALA A 42 -15.95 -45.71 37.66
C ALA A 42 -14.63 -46.03 38.40
N PHE A 43 -14.12 -45.13 39.24
CA PHE A 43 -12.92 -45.37 40.05
C PHE A 43 -13.18 -46.37 41.18
N TYR A 44 -14.25 -46.17 41.95
CA TYR A 44 -14.64 -47.08 43.05
C TYR A 44 -15.08 -48.44 42.50
N GLN A 45 -15.77 -48.45 41.36
CA GLN A 45 -16.15 -49.65 40.60
C GLN A 45 -14.91 -50.43 40.15
N LEU A 46 -13.91 -49.77 39.56
CA LEU A 46 -12.64 -50.41 39.21
C LEU A 46 -11.93 -51.01 40.44
N LEU A 47 -11.81 -50.26 41.55
CA LEU A 47 -11.10 -50.73 42.74
C LEU A 47 -11.85 -51.86 43.49
N ALA A 48 -13.18 -51.90 43.45
CA ALA A 48 -13.99 -52.97 44.05
C ALA A 48 -14.09 -54.21 43.14
N GLY A 49 -14.34 -54.02 41.84
CA GLY A 49 -14.64 -55.07 40.87
C GLY A 49 -13.49 -55.52 39.98
N ALA A 50 -12.24 -55.17 40.28
CA ALA A 50 -11.06 -55.74 39.63
C ALA A 50 -10.86 -57.22 40.01
N THR A 51 -10.59 -58.06 39.02
CA THR A 51 -10.07 -59.42 39.23
C THR A 51 -8.66 -59.38 39.81
N THR A 52 -8.17 -60.49 40.36
CA THR A 52 -6.79 -60.60 40.88
C THR A 52 -5.76 -60.24 39.81
N SER A 53 -5.88 -60.79 38.59
CA SER A 53 -4.96 -60.47 37.49
C SER A 53 -5.03 -59.01 37.02
N GLU A 54 -6.19 -58.35 37.06
CA GLU A 54 -6.29 -56.90 36.84
C GLU A 54 -5.65 -56.10 37.98
N ARG A 55 -5.82 -56.53 39.25
CA ARG A 55 -5.23 -55.89 40.42
C ARG A 55 -3.69 -55.98 40.40
N ASP A 56 -3.15 -57.14 40.03
CA ASP A 56 -1.70 -57.37 39.96
C ASP A 56 -1.06 -56.62 38.77
N SER A 57 -1.72 -56.59 37.61
CA SER A 57 -1.17 -55.94 36.41
C SER A 57 -1.32 -54.42 36.41
N LEU A 58 -2.42 -53.88 36.94
CA LEU A 58 -2.64 -52.43 37.08
C LEU A 58 -2.16 -51.87 38.43
N GLN A 59 -1.71 -52.73 39.34
CA GLN A 59 -1.24 -52.41 40.70
C GLN A 59 -2.26 -51.55 41.48
N LEU A 60 -3.45 -52.12 41.66
CA LEU A 60 -4.57 -51.45 42.33
C LEU A 60 -4.49 -51.60 43.86
N GLU A 61 -4.18 -50.50 44.52
CA GLU A 61 -4.12 -50.36 45.99
C GLU A 61 -5.53 -50.17 46.59
N ASP A 62 -5.61 -49.93 47.90
CA ASP A 62 -6.87 -49.60 48.59
C ASP A 62 -7.35 -48.18 48.22
N PRO A 63 -8.67 -47.90 48.14
CA PRO A 63 -9.18 -46.55 47.92
C PRO A 63 -8.64 -45.46 48.86
N SER A 64 -8.14 -45.79 50.05
CA SER A 64 -7.54 -44.84 50.99
C SER A 64 -6.12 -44.38 50.66
N GLU A 65 -5.35 -45.10 49.83
CA GLU A 65 -4.01 -44.66 49.41
C GLU A 65 -4.05 -43.66 48.24
N TYR A 66 -5.18 -43.52 47.55
CA TYR A 66 -5.37 -42.54 46.48
C TYR A 66 -5.87 -41.20 47.02
N THR A 67 -5.01 -40.18 46.99
CA THR A 67 -5.22 -38.83 47.56
C THR A 67 -6.58 -38.21 47.17
N LEU A 68 -7.00 -38.33 45.90
CA LEU A 68 -8.30 -37.85 45.45
C LEU A 68 -9.48 -38.56 46.14
N LEU A 69 -9.41 -39.88 46.28
CA LEU A 69 -10.48 -40.70 46.87
C LEU A 69 -10.54 -40.53 48.39
N ALA A 70 -9.37 -40.41 49.03
CA ALA A 70 -9.24 -40.16 50.46
C ALA A 70 -9.71 -38.75 50.88
N SER A 71 -9.68 -37.76 49.97
CA SER A 71 -9.93 -36.34 50.28
C SER A 71 -11.30 -36.04 50.93
N SER A 72 -12.30 -36.89 50.73
CA SER A 72 -13.65 -36.77 51.33
C SER A 72 -13.93 -37.79 52.45
N GLY A 73 -13.02 -38.74 52.69
CA GLY A 73 -13.22 -39.89 53.57
C GLY A 73 -14.34 -40.86 53.15
N THR A 74 -14.92 -40.71 51.95
CA THR A 74 -16.21 -41.33 51.60
C THR A 74 -16.04 -42.33 50.46
N TYR A 75 -15.83 -43.59 50.83
CA TYR A 75 -15.52 -44.66 49.87
C TYR A 75 -16.74 -45.43 49.36
N ARG A 76 -17.80 -45.58 50.17
CA ARG A 76 -19.03 -46.34 49.83
C ARG A 76 -20.25 -45.42 49.78
N LEU A 77 -21.26 -45.80 48.99
CA LEU A 77 -22.56 -45.12 48.99
C LEU A 77 -23.44 -45.60 50.15
N ARG A 78 -24.45 -44.80 50.51
CA ARG A 78 -25.55 -45.24 51.39
C ARG A 78 -26.35 -46.35 50.70
N ALA A 79 -26.86 -47.31 51.46
CA ALA A 79 -27.49 -48.52 50.94
C ALA A 79 -28.63 -48.23 49.95
N GLY A 80 -28.59 -48.88 48.78
CA GLY A 80 -29.53 -48.69 47.69
C GLY A 80 -29.13 -49.43 46.40
N PRO A 81 -29.96 -49.37 45.33
CA PRO A 81 -29.79 -50.22 44.13
C PRO A 81 -28.51 -49.94 43.31
N PHE A 82 -27.80 -48.85 43.58
CA PHE A 82 -26.53 -48.50 42.94
C PHE A 82 -25.36 -48.41 43.94
N SER A 83 -25.50 -48.99 45.13
CA SER A 83 -24.50 -48.90 46.22
C SER A 83 -23.42 -49.98 46.19
N ASP A 84 -23.59 -51.03 45.39
CA ASP A 84 -22.56 -52.04 45.15
C ASP A 84 -21.71 -51.66 43.92
N ASP A 85 -20.51 -51.13 44.18
CA ASP A 85 -19.53 -50.79 43.15
C ASP A 85 -18.96 -52.04 42.44
N THR A 86 -19.00 -53.23 43.07
CA THR A 86 -18.56 -54.51 42.47
C THR A 86 -19.53 -54.92 41.36
N ALA A 87 -20.84 -54.89 41.65
CA ALA A 87 -21.89 -55.13 40.67
C ALA A 87 -21.84 -54.08 39.55
N GLY A 88 -21.70 -52.79 39.90
CA GLY A 88 -21.59 -51.71 38.91
C GLY A 88 -20.39 -51.86 37.95
N MET A 89 -19.29 -52.48 38.39
CA MET A 89 -18.16 -52.80 37.52
C MET A 89 -18.43 -53.99 36.58
N SER A 90 -19.23 -54.97 37.03
CA SER A 90 -19.73 -56.04 36.16
C SER A 90 -20.63 -55.47 35.06
N ASP A 91 -21.58 -54.59 35.43
CA ASP A 91 -22.48 -53.91 34.49
C ASP A 91 -21.70 -53.03 33.48
N LEU A 92 -20.67 -52.31 33.93
CA LEU A 92 -19.80 -51.53 33.06
C LEU A 92 -19.06 -52.42 32.05
N ARG A 93 -18.51 -53.57 32.48
CA ARG A 93 -17.89 -54.55 31.56
C ARG A 93 -18.92 -55.14 30.59
N ALA A 94 -20.15 -55.41 31.04
CA ALA A 94 -21.23 -55.91 30.17
C ALA A 94 -21.62 -54.88 29.11
N ALA A 95 -21.86 -53.63 29.50
CA ALA A 95 -22.21 -52.54 28.59
C ALA A 95 -21.12 -52.27 27.55
N LEU A 96 -19.84 -52.27 27.94
CA LEU A 96 -18.72 -52.10 27.01
C LEU A 96 -18.61 -53.25 25.99
N ARG A 97 -18.93 -54.50 26.40
CA ARG A 97 -19.03 -55.65 25.50
C ARG A 97 -20.19 -55.51 24.52
N SER A 98 -21.39 -55.16 25.00
CA SER A 98 -22.57 -54.92 24.15
C SER A 98 -22.35 -53.80 23.13
N LEU A 99 -21.59 -52.77 23.51
CA LEU A 99 -21.18 -51.66 22.61
C LEU A 99 -19.92 -51.96 21.79
N SER A 100 -19.42 -53.20 21.80
CA SER A 100 -18.28 -53.67 20.98
C SER A 100 -16.96 -52.90 21.16
N PHE A 101 -16.69 -52.38 22.36
CA PHE A 101 -15.43 -51.70 22.67
C PHE A 101 -14.24 -52.68 22.68
N LYS A 102 -13.29 -52.49 21.76
CA LYS A 102 -12.12 -53.37 21.58
C LYS A 102 -10.94 -53.11 22.53
N HIS A 103 -10.93 -51.98 23.25
CA HIS A 103 -9.76 -51.50 24.00
C HIS A 103 -10.03 -51.27 25.50
N THR A 104 -10.87 -52.11 26.12
CA THR A 104 -11.21 -52.01 27.56
C THR A 104 -9.97 -51.93 28.48
N PRO A 105 -8.88 -52.70 28.29
CA PRO A 105 -7.70 -52.59 29.16
C PRO A 105 -7.08 -51.18 29.16
N ALA A 106 -7.00 -50.52 28.00
CA ALA A 106 -6.47 -49.17 27.90
C ALA A 106 -7.35 -48.12 28.60
N LEU A 107 -8.67 -48.32 28.62
CA LEU A 107 -9.60 -47.49 29.38
C LEU A 107 -9.36 -47.64 30.89
N LEU A 108 -9.12 -48.86 31.38
CA LEU A 108 -8.81 -49.09 32.79
C LEU A 108 -7.44 -48.51 33.17
N SER A 109 -6.41 -48.72 32.34
CA SER A 109 -5.08 -48.11 32.53
C SER A 109 -5.15 -46.58 32.60
N LEU A 110 -6.01 -45.94 31.79
CA LEU A 110 -6.20 -44.49 31.84
C LEU A 110 -6.86 -44.03 33.16
N LEU A 111 -7.84 -44.77 33.69
CA LEU A 111 -8.45 -44.48 35.00
C LEU A 111 -7.42 -44.58 36.13
N VAL A 112 -6.54 -45.59 36.09
CA VAL A 112 -5.45 -45.76 37.08
C VAL A 112 -4.42 -44.64 36.95
N ALA A 113 -4.00 -44.27 35.73
CA ALA A 113 -3.07 -43.17 35.51
C ALA A 113 -3.61 -41.85 36.06
N ILE A 114 -4.92 -41.59 35.94
CA ILE A 114 -5.59 -40.44 36.58
C ILE A 114 -5.49 -40.55 38.11
N LEU A 115 -5.88 -41.67 38.72
CA LEU A 115 -5.78 -41.84 40.19
C LEU A 115 -4.36 -41.63 40.71
N VAL A 116 -3.35 -42.29 40.13
CA VAL A 116 -1.97 -42.18 40.62
C VAL A 116 -1.38 -40.79 40.38
N SER A 117 -1.79 -40.07 39.31
CA SER A 117 -1.37 -38.67 39.13
C SER A 117 -1.79 -37.75 40.29
N THR A 118 -2.83 -38.12 41.06
CA THR A 118 -3.27 -37.35 42.24
C THR A 118 -2.40 -37.61 43.48
N ASN A 119 -1.54 -38.64 43.46
CA ASN A 119 -0.55 -38.94 44.50
C ASN A 119 0.80 -38.23 44.29
N ILE A 120 0.93 -37.39 43.26
CA ILE A 120 2.16 -36.63 42.99
C ILE A 120 2.22 -35.40 43.91
N HIS A 121 2.93 -35.56 45.04
CA HIS A 121 3.17 -34.49 46.00
C HIS A 121 4.51 -33.80 45.74
N PHE A 122 4.46 -32.49 45.50
CA PHE A 122 5.62 -31.62 45.33
C PHE A 122 6.08 -31.09 46.70
N VAL A 123 7.30 -31.43 47.10
CA VAL A 123 7.90 -31.00 48.36
C VAL A 123 8.88 -29.85 48.09
N PRO A 124 8.82 -28.74 48.83
CA PRO A 124 9.85 -27.70 48.76
C PRO A 124 11.18 -28.27 49.27
N ALA A 125 12.25 -28.17 48.47
CA ALA A 125 13.58 -28.52 48.93
C ALA A 125 14.06 -27.53 50.01
N ASN A 126 14.96 -28.00 50.88
CA ASN A 126 15.53 -27.17 51.96
C ASN A 126 16.30 -25.95 51.37
N ASN A 127 16.37 -24.90 52.19
CA ASN A 127 16.91 -23.57 51.86
C ASN A 127 18.04 -23.54 50.81
N ASN A 128 17.86 -22.67 49.82
CA ASN A 128 18.81 -22.28 48.76
C ASN A 128 18.79 -23.10 47.46
N SER A 129 17.75 -23.91 47.18
CA SER A 129 17.45 -24.36 45.81
C SER A 129 15.95 -24.59 45.60
N GLU A 130 15.27 -23.79 44.75
CA GLU A 130 13.82 -23.91 44.46
C GLU A 130 13.48 -25.03 43.45
N ALA A 131 14.15 -26.18 43.55
CA ALA A 131 13.79 -27.39 42.82
C ALA A 131 12.73 -28.19 43.60
N ALA A 132 11.52 -28.32 43.04
CA ALA A 132 10.44 -29.07 43.67
C ALA A 132 10.69 -30.59 43.60
N ALA A 133 11.05 -31.21 44.73
CA ALA A 133 11.29 -32.65 44.79
C ALA A 133 9.96 -33.43 44.82
N VAL A 134 9.81 -34.41 43.93
CA VAL A 134 8.70 -35.37 43.98
C VAL A 134 8.98 -36.40 45.08
N SER A 135 8.11 -36.46 46.09
CA SER A 135 8.25 -37.45 47.18
C SER A 135 7.91 -38.87 46.70
N PRO A 136 8.69 -39.91 47.06
CA PRO A 136 8.46 -41.28 46.60
C PRO A 136 7.30 -41.98 47.36
N ARG A 137 6.07 -41.52 47.11
CA ARG A 137 4.82 -42.30 47.31
C ARG A 137 4.15 -42.65 45.97
N VAL A 138 4.96 -42.82 44.93
CA VAL A 138 4.56 -43.32 43.61
C VAL A 138 5.30 -44.63 43.36
N PRO A 139 4.60 -45.78 43.29
CA PRO A 139 5.21 -47.05 42.91
C PRO A 139 5.93 -46.93 41.54
N PRO A 140 7.14 -47.50 41.35
CA PRO A 140 7.92 -47.30 40.12
C PRO A 140 7.19 -47.67 38.82
N SER A 141 6.30 -48.67 38.90
CA SER A 141 5.39 -49.16 37.86
C SER A 141 4.41 -48.13 37.30
N ALA A 142 4.03 -47.12 38.07
CA ALA A 142 3.09 -46.09 37.61
C ALA A 142 3.71 -45.16 36.55
N ALA A 143 5.04 -44.99 36.57
CA ALA A 143 5.77 -44.23 35.56
C ALA A 143 5.90 -44.97 34.21
N GLU A 144 5.64 -46.28 34.18
CA GLU A 144 5.65 -47.07 32.95
C GLU A 144 4.35 -46.88 32.15
N HIS A 145 3.20 -46.83 32.82
CA HIS A 145 1.87 -46.84 32.21
C HIS A 145 1.45 -45.56 31.45
N SER A 146 2.23 -44.47 31.51
CA SER A 146 1.92 -43.23 30.78
C SER A 146 3.16 -42.40 30.46
N GLU A 147 3.40 -42.15 29.17
CA GLU A 147 4.42 -41.18 28.73
C GLU A 147 4.16 -39.76 29.26
N VAL A 148 2.89 -39.38 29.46
CA VAL A 148 2.54 -38.04 29.96
C VAL A 148 2.99 -37.87 31.42
N VAL A 149 2.78 -38.89 32.26
CA VAL A 149 3.28 -38.91 33.64
C VAL A 149 4.81 -38.94 33.63
N ARG A 150 5.42 -39.80 32.81
CA ARG A 150 6.88 -39.90 32.67
C ARG A 150 7.52 -38.58 32.21
N HIS A 151 6.87 -37.85 31.31
CA HIS A 151 7.29 -36.54 30.82
C HIS A 151 7.11 -35.43 31.87
N GLN A 152 6.01 -35.44 32.62
CA GLN A 152 5.82 -34.51 33.75
C GLN A 152 6.85 -34.73 34.86
N CYS A 153 7.15 -35.98 35.23
CA CYS A 153 8.18 -36.30 36.22
C CYS A 153 9.61 -35.93 35.76
N ARG A 154 9.91 -35.99 34.45
CA ARG A 154 11.16 -35.42 33.91
C ARG A 154 11.16 -33.89 34.01
N ARG A 155 10.12 -33.23 33.48
CA ARG A 155 10.00 -31.76 33.50
C ARG A 155 10.00 -31.15 34.91
N ALA A 156 9.59 -31.91 35.93
CA ALA A 156 9.72 -31.53 37.34
C ALA A 156 11.16 -31.68 37.90
N ARG A 157 11.92 -32.69 37.45
CA ARG A 157 13.37 -32.81 37.76
C ARG A 157 14.21 -31.74 37.08
N ASP A 158 13.84 -31.37 35.86
CA ASP A 158 14.66 -30.53 34.97
C ASP A 158 14.55 -29.01 35.26
N GLY A 159 13.94 -28.62 36.40
CA GLY A 159 14.11 -27.31 37.05
C GLY A 159 13.61 -26.08 36.29
N ALA A 160 12.31 -25.81 36.35
CA ALA A 160 11.73 -24.52 35.93
C ALA A 160 11.29 -23.69 37.14
N GLU A 161 11.90 -22.53 37.35
CA GLU A 161 11.59 -21.62 38.47
C GLU A 161 10.16 -21.04 38.38
N PRO A 162 9.35 -21.12 39.46
CA PRO A 162 8.10 -20.39 39.59
C PRO A 162 8.31 -19.04 40.31
N PRO A 163 7.63 -17.95 39.93
CA PRO A 163 7.84 -16.64 40.55
C PRO A 163 7.21 -16.54 41.95
N HIS A 164 7.83 -15.72 42.81
CA HIS A 164 7.64 -15.74 44.25
C HIS A 164 6.34 -15.05 44.72
N GLY A 165 5.98 -15.19 46.00
CA GLY A 165 4.63 -15.02 46.58
C GLY A 165 3.87 -13.67 46.47
N ARG A 166 4.30 -12.70 45.65
CA ARG A 166 3.44 -11.57 45.20
C ARG A 166 3.00 -11.70 43.74
N ASP A 167 3.69 -12.52 42.96
CA ASP A 167 3.49 -12.61 41.50
C ASP A 167 2.43 -13.64 41.09
N ALA A 168 1.86 -14.39 42.03
CA ALA A 168 0.70 -15.26 41.77
C ALA A 168 -0.53 -14.47 41.24
N LEU A 169 -0.64 -13.18 41.57
CA LEU A 169 -1.64 -12.25 41.02
C LEU A 169 -1.23 -11.66 39.65
N LEU A 170 0.06 -11.72 39.31
CA LEU A 170 0.64 -11.32 38.03
C LEU A 170 0.80 -12.49 37.04
N ALA A 171 0.68 -13.74 37.47
CA ALA A 171 0.73 -14.93 36.62
C ALA A 171 -0.33 -14.92 35.49
N ASN A 172 -1.47 -14.24 35.71
CA ASN A 172 -2.48 -13.95 34.66
C ASN A 172 -1.98 -13.00 33.55
N ASN A 173 -0.76 -12.46 33.67
CA ASN A 173 -0.08 -11.61 32.70
C ASN A 173 1.27 -12.20 32.25
N ALA A 174 1.47 -13.52 32.37
CA ALA A 174 2.65 -14.19 31.80
C ALA A 174 2.70 -13.95 30.28
N VAL A 175 3.65 -13.14 29.83
CA VAL A 175 3.85 -12.83 28.41
C VAL A 175 4.63 -13.97 27.76
N GLU A 176 4.03 -14.63 26.78
CA GLU A 176 4.69 -15.67 25.98
C GLU A 176 5.69 -15.01 25.02
N GLU A 177 6.99 -15.12 25.30
CA GLU A 177 8.05 -14.55 24.45
C GLU A 177 8.26 -15.39 23.17
N VAL A 178 7.44 -15.10 22.15
CA VAL A 178 7.54 -15.70 20.82
C VAL A 178 8.86 -15.28 20.13
N PRO A 179 9.67 -16.20 19.57
CA PRO A 179 10.98 -15.87 19.00
C PRO A 179 10.88 -14.95 17.78
N SER A 180 11.60 -13.81 17.81
CA SER A 180 11.54 -12.78 16.77
C SER A 180 12.05 -13.27 15.40
N SER A 181 11.32 -12.93 14.33
CA SER A 181 11.70 -13.33 12.96
C SER A 181 12.96 -12.63 12.45
N ARG A 182 13.59 -13.18 11.39
CA ARG A 182 14.78 -12.57 10.77
C ARG A 182 14.46 -11.20 10.13
N SER A 183 13.29 -11.06 9.52
CA SER A 183 12.81 -9.78 8.99
C SER A 183 12.55 -8.76 10.09
N ARG A 184 11.96 -9.17 11.23
CA ARG A 184 11.78 -8.33 12.42
C ARG A 184 13.11 -7.78 12.91
N ARG A 185 14.12 -8.64 13.07
CA ARG A 185 15.47 -8.25 13.53
C ARG A 185 16.17 -7.30 12.55
N MET A 186 16.08 -7.54 11.23
CA MET A 186 16.66 -6.65 10.23
C MET A 186 15.97 -5.28 10.18
N TRP A 187 14.64 -5.24 10.26
CA TRP A 187 13.88 -3.99 10.35
C TRP A 187 14.23 -3.22 11.62
N LEU A 188 14.32 -3.88 12.78
CA LEU A 188 14.71 -3.22 14.03
C LEU A 188 16.13 -2.62 13.94
N PHE A 189 17.08 -3.33 13.32
CA PHE A 189 18.41 -2.77 13.05
C PHE A 189 18.33 -1.48 12.21
N LEU A 190 17.54 -1.48 11.13
CA LEU A 190 17.34 -0.29 10.29
C LEU A 190 16.67 0.85 11.08
N VAL A 191 15.63 0.56 11.89
CA VAL A 191 14.95 1.56 12.73
C VAL A 191 15.91 2.20 13.72
N TRP A 192 16.79 1.43 14.36
CA TRP A 192 17.82 1.97 15.25
C TRP A 192 18.90 2.75 14.48
N ALA A 193 19.30 2.30 13.29
CA ALA A 193 20.26 3.00 12.44
C ALA A 193 19.72 4.33 11.90
N VAL A 194 18.44 4.43 11.54
CA VAL A 194 17.80 5.67 11.04
C VAL A 194 17.47 6.62 12.19
N THR A 195 17.01 6.10 13.34
CA THR A 195 16.64 6.95 14.50
C THR A 195 17.76 7.15 15.53
N TRP A 196 19.01 6.84 15.15
CA TRP A 196 20.20 7.06 15.97
C TRP A 196 20.38 8.50 16.50
N PRO A 197 20.02 9.59 15.77
CA PRO A 197 20.22 10.95 16.25
C PRO A 197 19.30 11.35 17.41
N VAL A 198 18.34 10.49 17.79
CA VAL A 198 17.42 10.72 18.91
C VAL A 198 17.67 9.68 20.01
N PRO A 199 18.56 9.97 20.98
CA PRO A 199 18.81 9.09 22.12
C PRO A 199 17.55 8.73 22.92
N THR A 200 17.50 7.49 23.40
CA THR A 200 16.39 6.95 24.22
C THR A 200 16.15 7.73 25.52
N VAL A 201 17.14 8.50 25.98
CA VAL A 201 17.04 9.43 27.13
C VAL A 201 16.12 10.61 26.79
N LEU A 202 16.25 11.23 25.61
CA LEU A 202 15.40 12.35 25.19
C LEU A 202 13.94 11.92 25.06
N LEU A 203 13.68 10.72 24.53
CA LEU A 203 12.32 10.17 24.43
C LEU A 203 11.68 9.95 25.80
N LYS A 204 12.47 9.55 26.81
CA LYS A 204 11.99 9.33 28.18
C LYS A 204 11.72 10.63 28.93
N TRP A 205 12.62 11.62 28.81
CA TRP A 205 12.54 12.91 29.53
C TRP A 205 11.73 13.96 28.77
N LEU A 206 12.20 14.38 27.60
CA LEU A 206 11.56 15.43 26.79
C LEU A 206 10.23 14.94 26.19
N GLY A 207 10.25 13.75 25.56
CA GLY A 207 9.07 13.14 24.94
C GLY A 207 8.07 12.53 25.92
N ARG A 208 8.38 12.48 27.23
CA ARG A 208 7.57 11.85 28.31
C ARG A 208 7.18 10.38 28.06
N MET A 209 7.77 9.69 27.08
CA MET A 209 7.45 8.32 26.70
C MET A 209 8.09 7.32 27.66
N LYS A 210 7.40 7.04 28.78
CA LYS A 210 7.93 6.18 29.86
C LYS A 210 8.07 4.70 29.47
N ARG A 211 7.16 4.14 28.66
CA ARG A 211 7.14 2.70 28.32
C ARG A 211 8.15 2.35 27.20
N PRO A 212 8.70 1.11 27.15
CA PRO A 212 9.60 0.68 26.08
C PRO A 212 8.89 0.50 24.73
N ASP A 213 7.70 -0.10 24.72
CA ASP A 213 6.89 -0.35 23.52
C ASP A 213 6.46 0.94 22.81
N VAL A 214 6.02 1.96 23.56
CA VAL A 214 5.66 3.28 23.02
C VAL A 214 6.86 3.96 22.37
N ARG A 215 8.05 3.87 22.99
CA ARG A 215 9.30 4.41 22.41
C ARG A 215 9.70 3.66 21.15
N LEU A 216 9.53 2.34 21.11
CA LEU A 216 9.81 1.54 19.91
C LEU A 216 8.86 1.91 18.77
N ALA A 217 7.54 1.90 19.01
CA ALA A 217 6.54 2.27 18.01
C ALA A 217 6.75 3.70 17.47
N TRP A 218 7.19 4.64 18.32
CA TRP A 218 7.59 5.97 17.90
C TRP A 218 8.83 5.95 16.98
N ARG A 219 9.85 5.14 17.30
CA ARG A 219 11.03 4.98 16.42
C ARG A 219 10.66 4.36 15.07
N GLU A 220 9.78 3.34 15.05
CA GLU A 220 9.31 2.75 13.78
C GLU A 220 8.61 3.79 12.90
N LYS A 221 7.76 4.62 13.51
CA LYS A 221 7.02 5.69 12.84
C LYS A 221 7.96 6.74 12.26
N LEU A 222 8.91 7.25 13.06
CA LEU A 222 9.94 8.18 12.59
C LEU A 222 10.82 7.56 11.50
N ALA A 223 11.18 6.29 11.59
CA ALA A 223 12.00 5.62 10.57
C ALA A 223 11.26 5.55 9.22
N ILE A 224 9.97 5.17 9.21
CA ILE A 224 9.15 5.18 7.99
C ILE A 224 9.05 6.60 7.43
N PHE A 225 8.72 7.59 8.27
CA PHE A 225 8.64 8.99 7.86
C PHE A 225 9.94 9.50 7.23
N LEU A 226 11.09 9.25 7.86
CA LEU A 226 12.40 9.67 7.35
C LEU A 226 12.79 8.96 6.04
N LEU A 227 12.44 7.68 5.85
CA LEU A 227 12.65 6.98 4.58
C LEU A 227 11.80 7.58 3.45
N ILE A 228 10.53 7.89 3.71
CA ILE A 228 9.64 8.50 2.70
C ILE A 228 10.06 9.95 2.41
N PHE A 229 10.49 10.70 3.43
CA PHE A 229 11.05 12.04 3.27
C PHE A 229 12.35 12.02 2.45
N LEU A 230 13.25 11.07 2.71
CA LEU A 230 14.48 10.87 1.94
C LEU A 230 14.18 10.51 0.47
N LEU A 231 13.20 9.64 0.23
CA LEU A 231 12.74 9.30 -1.12
C LEU A 231 12.21 10.53 -1.86
N ASN A 232 11.30 11.30 -1.25
CA ASN A 232 10.75 12.52 -1.85
C ASN A 232 11.84 13.59 -2.09
N THR A 233 12.77 13.75 -1.15
CA THR A 233 13.92 14.66 -1.30
C THR A 233 14.83 14.22 -2.44
N THR A 234 15.08 12.92 -2.59
CA THR A 234 15.89 12.36 -3.68
C THR A 234 15.22 12.55 -5.04
N VAL A 235 13.90 12.35 -5.12
CA VAL A 235 13.10 12.61 -6.34
C VAL A 235 13.09 14.09 -6.70
N ALA A 236 12.84 14.98 -5.73
CA ALA A 236 12.86 16.43 -5.96
C ALA A 236 14.27 16.92 -6.38
N PHE A 237 15.33 16.41 -5.75
CA PHE A 237 16.72 16.67 -6.17
C PHE A 237 16.99 16.18 -7.59
N TYR A 238 16.56 14.95 -7.93
CA TYR A 238 16.72 14.39 -9.27
C TYR A 238 16.01 15.20 -10.36
N ILE A 239 14.83 15.75 -10.06
CA ILE A 239 14.07 16.56 -11.02
C ILE A 239 14.64 17.99 -11.14
N ILE A 240 14.91 18.67 -10.02
CA ILE A 240 15.16 20.12 -10.00
C ILE A 240 16.67 20.47 -10.05
N VAL A 241 17.52 19.67 -9.40
CA VAL A 241 18.93 20.02 -9.13
C VAL A 241 19.90 19.22 -10.00
N PHE A 242 19.64 17.92 -10.21
CA PHE A 242 20.57 17.02 -10.88
C PHE A 242 20.85 17.40 -12.34
N GLY A 243 19.87 17.95 -13.07
CA GLY A 243 20.10 18.52 -14.40
C GLY A 243 21.08 19.68 -14.43
N LYS A 244 20.97 20.61 -13.47
CA LYS A 244 21.86 21.77 -13.32
C LYS A 244 23.28 21.35 -12.90
N LEU A 245 23.42 20.21 -12.24
CA LEU A 245 24.70 19.58 -11.89
C LEU A 245 25.35 18.86 -13.09
N LEU A 246 24.56 18.17 -13.91
CA LEU A 246 25.02 17.46 -15.11
C LEU A 246 25.40 18.42 -16.26
N CYS A 247 24.68 19.54 -16.40
CA CYS A 247 24.85 20.51 -17.47
C CYS A 247 25.10 21.92 -16.91
N PRO A 248 26.28 22.19 -16.31
CA PRO A 248 26.64 23.54 -15.87
C PRO A 248 26.72 24.49 -17.07
N LYS A 249 26.34 25.76 -16.88
CA LYS A 249 26.25 26.81 -17.90
C LYS A 249 25.21 26.58 -19.02
N PHE A 250 24.19 25.72 -18.82
CA PHE A 250 23.07 25.58 -19.77
C PHE A 250 22.40 26.93 -20.10
N ASP A 251 22.41 27.85 -19.14
CA ASP A 251 21.94 29.24 -19.18
C ASP A 251 22.82 30.21 -19.98
N LYS A 252 23.94 29.75 -20.55
CA LYS A 252 24.97 30.60 -21.19
C LYS A 252 25.39 30.09 -22.57
N ALA A 253 24.48 29.44 -23.29
CA ALA A 253 24.69 28.93 -24.63
C ALA A 253 23.45 29.24 -25.46
N TRP A 254 23.65 29.89 -26.61
CA TRP A 254 22.56 30.53 -27.35
C TRP A 254 22.59 30.09 -28.81
N GLY A 255 21.51 29.55 -29.34
CA GLY A 255 21.36 29.26 -30.77
C GLY A 255 20.93 30.49 -31.55
N VAL A 256 21.19 30.50 -32.86
CA VAL A 256 20.83 31.63 -33.76
C VAL A 256 19.34 32.02 -33.64
N SER A 257 18.44 31.04 -33.52
CA SER A 257 16.99 31.29 -33.33
C SER A 257 16.60 31.75 -31.92
N GLU A 258 17.47 31.57 -30.93
CA GLU A 258 17.30 32.13 -29.59
C GLU A 258 17.74 33.60 -29.60
N VAL A 259 18.92 33.92 -30.17
CA VAL A 259 19.40 35.30 -30.38
C VAL A 259 18.39 36.12 -31.22
N GLY A 260 17.85 35.54 -32.29
CA GLY A 260 16.81 36.14 -33.14
C GLY A 260 15.47 36.45 -32.46
N ALA A 261 15.28 36.10 -31.19
CA ALA A 261 14.12 36.50 -30.38
C ALA A 261 14.39 37.73 -29.48
N HIS A 262 15.64 38.17 -29.36
CA HIS A 262 16.06 39.33 -28.55
C HIS A 262 16.11 40.58 -29.41
N THR A 263 14.93 40.99 -29.89
CA THR A 263 14.72 42.10 -30.82
C THR A 263 13.89 43.25 -30.24
N ALA A 264 13.64 43.25 -28.93
CA ALA A 264 12.91 44.31 -28.25
C ALA A 264 13.85 45.45 -27.81
N THR A 265 13.32 46.65 -27.67
CA THR A 265 14.09 47.86 -27.31
C THR A 265 14.65 47.85 -25.89
N ASP A 266 14.15 46.96 -25.03
CA ASP A 266 14.62 46.68 -23.67
C ASP A 266 15.38 45.34 -23.54
N ASN A 267 15.61 44.64 -24.66
CA ASN A 267 16.24 43.32 -24.69
C ASN A 267 16.84 43.03 -26.08
N TYR A 268 18.01 43.62 -26.34
CA TYR A 268 18.63 43.77 -27.66
C TYR A 268 19.98 43.05 -27.74
N TRP A 269 20.01 41.87 -28.38
CA TRP A 269 21.22 41.02 -28.47
C TRP A 269 21.65 40.78 -29.93
N VAL A 270 22.94 40.52 -30.12
CA VAL A 270 23.57 40.22 -31.42
C VAL A 270 24.62 39.12 -31.27
N ALA A 271 24.95 38.44 -32.37
CA ALA A 271 26.11 37.56 -32.45
C ALA A 271 27.27 38.24 -33.21
N VAL A 272 28.52 37.95 -32.81
CA VAL A 272 29.75 38.29 -33.56
C VAL A 272 30.79 37.20 -33.29
N GLN A 273 31.35 36.61 -34.35
CA GLN A 273 32.44 35.64 -34.33
C GLN A 273 32.20 34.50 -33.31
N GLY A 274 31.03 33.87 -33.38
CA GLY A 274 30.63 32.79 -32.48
C GLY A 274 30.42 33.17 -31.00
N GLY A 275 30.44 34.47 -30.66
CA GLY A 275 30.04 34.99 -29.35
C GLY A 275 28.71 35.75 -29.42
N VAL A 276 27.91 35.66 -28.35
CA VAL A 276 26.65 36.40 -28.20
C VAL A 276 26.80 37.51 -27.17
N TYR A 277 26.34 38.70 -27.54
CA TYR A 277 26.50 39.95 -26.81
C TYR A 277 25.17 40.66 -26.62
N ASP A 278 24.96 41.22 -25.44
CA ASP A 278 23.81 42.05 -25.09
C ASP A 278 24.25 43.49 -25.06
N ILE A 279 23.71 44.27 -25.98
CA ILE A 279 24.07 45.67 -26.19
C ILE A 279 22.86 46.58 -25.98
N THR A 280 21.90 46.14 -25.16
CA THR A 280 20.74 46.95 -24.70
C THR A 280 21.20 48.25 -24.02
N ASP A 281 22.23 48.19 -23.17
CA ASP A 281 22.82 49.36 -22.49
C ASP A 281 23.78 50.18 -23.39
N PHE A 282 23.82 49.96 -24.72
CA PHE A 282 24.78 50.61 -25.62
C PHE A 282 24.33 52.03 -26.02
N THR A 283 24.48 52.98 -25.09
CA THR A 283 24.06 54.38 -25.26
C THR A 283 24.83 55.09 -26.39
N SER A 284 24.21 55.24 -27.56
CA SER A 284 24.71 56.05 -28.68
C SER A 284 23.55 56.62 -29.51
N ASN A 285 23.81 57.68 -30.29
CA ASN A 285 22.81 58.44 -31.05
C ASN A 285 22.33 57.72 -32.33
N SER A 286 22.09 56.41 -32.29
CA SER A 286 21.87 55.56 -33.48
C SER A 286 20.92 54.40 -33.20
N GLN A 287 19.89 54.64 -32.40
CA GLN A 287 18.94 53.60 -31.95
C GLN A 287 18.23 52.90 -33.12
N ASP A 288 17.79 53.65 -34.14
CA ASP A 288 17.12 53.11 -35.34
C ASP A 288 17.99 52.08 -36.12
N VAL A 289 19.31 52.31 -36.15
CA VAL A 289 20.29 51.40 -36.79
C VAL A 289 20.49 50.16 -35.93
N LEU A 290 20.56 50.32 -34.61
CA LEU A 290 20.63 49.19 -33.68
C LEU A 290 19.38 48.32 -33.82
N GLU A 291 18.18 48.87 -33.68
CA GLU A 291 16.90 48.15 -33.81
C GLU A 291 16.78 47.37 -35.14
N THR A 292 17.30 47.93 -36.24
CA THR A 292 17.34 47.26 -37.55
C THR A 292 18.23 46.01 -37.58
N LEU A 293 19.31 45.99 -36.78
CA LEU A 293 20.31 44.92 -36.71
C LEU A 293 20.04 43.90 -35.58
N ALA A 294 18.88 44.00 -34.91
CA ALA A 294 18.55 43.20 -33.73
C ALA A 294 18.46 41.69 -34.03
N GLY A 295 19.00 40.87 -33.13
CA GLY A 295 18.93 39.41 -33.23
C GLY A 295 19.74 38.79 -34.38
N GLN A 296 20.55 39.59 -35.10
CA GLN A 296 21.34 39.15 -36.25
C GLN A 296 22.76 38.72 -35.86
N ASP A 297 23.43 38.05 -36.80
CA ASP A 297 24.87 37.80 -36.75
C ASP A 297 25.62 38.92 -37.50
N LEU A 298 26.36 39.72 -36.74
CA LEU A 298 27.08 40.89 -37.22
C LEU A 298 28.56 40.61 -37.51
N THR A 299 28.97 39.34 -37.61
CA THR A 299 30.35 38.93 -37.95
C THR A 299 30.88 39.62 -39.22
N TYR A 300 30.04 39.75 -40.25
CA TYR A 300 30.40 40.42 -41.51
C TYR A 300 30.43 41.96 -41.42
N TYR A 301 29.73 42.56 -40.44
CA TYR A 301 29.80 44.00 -40.18
C TYR A 301 31.08 44.38 -39.43
N PHE A 302 31.66 43.46 -38.66
CA PHE A 302 32.94 43.63 -37.95
C PHE A 302 34.00 42.64 -38.47
N PRO A 303 34.43 42.76 -39.75
CA PRO A 303 35.32 41.79 -40.38
C PRO A 303 36.73 41.85 -39.76
N VAL A 304 37.27 40.69 -39.42
CA VAL A 304 38.62 40.53 -38.85
C VAL A 304 39.67 40.91 -39.92
N PRO A 305 40.57 41.87 -39.67
CA PRO A 305 41.67 42.15 -40.58
C PRO A 305 42.59 40.92 -40.71
N LEU A 306 42.80 40.41 -41.92
CA LEU A 306 43.48 39.12 -42.13
C LEU A 306 44.92 39.07 -41.56
N VAL A 307 45.64 40.20 -41.54
CA VAL A 307 46.99 40.30 -40.92
C VAL A 307 46.95 40.11 -39.39
N LEU A 308 45.83 40.43 -38.73
CA LEU A 308 45.64 40.18 -37.29
C LEU A 308 45.13 38.76 -37.04
N GLY A 309 44.21 38.27 -37.86
CA GLY A 309 43.58 36.96 -37.68
C GLY A 309 44.50 35.80 -38.04
N CYS A 310 45.25 35.93 -39.14
CA CYS A 310 46.12 34.89 -39.69
C CYS A 310 47.60 35.34 -39.64
N PRO A 311 48.18 35.51 -38.43
CA PRO A 311 49.51 36.06 -38.26
C PRO A 311 50.57 35.22 -38.99
N THR A 312 51.53 35.89 -39.63
CA THR A 312 52.59 35.35 -40.50
C THR A 312 52.14 34.64 -41.79
N LEU A 313 50.94 34.06 -41.84
CA LEU A 313 50.33 33.54 -43.08
C LEU A 313 49.88 34.68 -44.01
N VAL A 314 49.36 35.77 -43.42
CA VAL A 314 48.95 36.98 -44.14
C VAL A 314 49.79 38.17 -43.69
N THR A 315 50.58 38.72 -44.61
CA THR A 315 51.44 39.89 -44.38
C THR A 315 50.98 41.15 -45.11
N ASP A 316 50.03 41.02 -46.04
CA ASP A 316 49.53 42.13 -46.88
C ASP A 316 48.23 42.70 -46.29
N GLY A 317 48.31 43.93 -45.81
CA GLY A 317 47.20 44.63 -45.13
C GLY A 317 46.09 45.12 -46.05
N SER A 318 46.23 45.01 -47.38
CA SER A 318 45.16 45.34 -48.33
C SER A 318 44.32 44.12 -48.76
N MET A 319 44.46 42.96 -48.10
CA MET A 319 43.68 41.76 -48.42
C MET A 319 42.43 41.62 -47.54
N MET A 320 41.29 41.34 -48.18
CA MET A 320 40.00 41.08 -47.57
C MET A 320 39.37 39.85 -48.22
N LEU A 321 38.55 39.10 -47.48
CA LEU A 321 37.75 37.99 -48.03
C LEU A 321 36.61 38.52 -48.91
N THR A 322 36.32 37.80 -49.99
CA THR A 322 35.13 38.01 -50.83
C THR A 322 33.99 37.16 -50.29
N PHE A 323 33.20 37.73 -49.38
CA PHE A 323 32.04 37.06 -48.79
C PHE A 323 31.03 36.62 -49.87
N LYS A 324 30.51 35.39 -49.75
CA LYS A 324 29.70 34.73 -50.79
C LYS A 324 28.21 34.98 -50.63
N ASN A 325 27.74 35.02 -49.39
CA ASN A 325 26.33 35.05 -49.02
C ASN A 325 25.96 36.28 -48.17
N PHE A 326 26.83 37.30 -48.11
CA PHE A 326 26.59 38.52 -47.35
C PHE A 326 25.93 39.60 -48.23
N SER A 327 24.96 40.30 -47.65
CA SER A 327 24.40 41.55 -48.17
C SER A 327 24.11 42.43 -46.96
N ASP A 328 24.59 43.66 -46.98
CA ASP A 328 24.44 44.63 -45.91
C ASP A 328 23.01 45.21 -45.90
N VAL A 329 22.33 45.05 -44.77
CA VAL A 329 20.97 45.58 -44.54
C VAL A 329 21.03 47.07 -44.19
N GLU A 330 22.10 47.48 -43.51
CA GLU A 330 22.40 48.88 -43.20
C GLU A 330 23.90 49.16 -43.47
N PRO A 331 24.27 49.71 -44.64
CA PRO A 331 25.65 49.91 -45.05
C PRO A 331 26.49 50.78 -44.10
N THR A 332 25.86 51.71 -43.37
CA THR A 332 26.56 52.61 -42.44
C THR A 332 27.09 51.92 -41.18
N ALA A 333 26.60 50.71 -40.88
CA ALA A 333 27.03 49.92 -39.73
C ALA A 333 28.27 49.04 -39.99
N VAL A 334 28.75 48.94 -41.24
CA VAL A 334 29.94 48.12 -41.56
C VAL A 334 31.21 48.83 -41.10
N HIS A 335 32.04 48.17 -40.29
CA HIS A 335 33.18 48.75 -39.59
C HIS A 335 34.49 48.01 -39.90
N VAL A 336 34.93 48.17 -41.15
CA VAL A 336 36.26 47.71 -41.61
C VAL A 336 37.36 48.48 -40.87
N SER A 337 38.40 47.78 -40.41
CA SER A 337 39.50 48.35 -39.63
C SER A 337 40.89 48.06 -40.20
N GLY A 338 41.90 48.82 -39.75
CA GLY A 338 43.26 48.81 -40.29
C GLY A 338 43.39 49.55 -41.62
N GLN A 339 44.29 49.08 -42.49
CA GLN A 339 44.59 49.73 -43.79
C GLN A 339 43.42 49.72 -44.78
N LEU A 340 42.39 48.91 -44.51
CA LEU A 340 41.17 48.81 -45.32
C LEU A 340 40.06 49.77 -44.86
N ALA A 341 40.27 50.54 -43.79
CA ALA A 341 39.29 51.51 -43.29
C ALA A 341 39.17 52.73 -44.22
N THR A 342 37.98 52.92 -44.80
CA THR A 342 37.68 53.97 -45.81
C THR A 342 37.96 55.41 -45.35
N VAL A 343 38.01 55.65 -44.04
CA VAL A 343 38.22 56.98 -43.45
C VAL A 343 39.53 56.99 -42.65
N SER A 344 40.60 57.49 -43.26
CA SER A 344 41.95 57.52 -42.68
C SER A 344 42.09 58.33 -41.38
N ASN A 345 41.23 59.33 -41.17
CA ASN A 345 41.18 60.14 -39.94
C ASN A 345 40.34 59.50 -38.81
N SER A 346 39.80 58.30 -39.00
CA SER A 346 38.98 57.61 -37.99
C SER A 346 39.80 56.68 -37.09
N ALA A 347 39.27 56.34 -35.92
CA ALA A 347 39.89 55.36 -35.03
C ALA A 347 39.98 53.95 -35.67
N LEU A 348 39.11 53.62 -36.63
CA LEU A 348 39.11 52.35 -37.36
C LEU A 348 40.42 52.12 -38.15
N HIS A 349 41.07 53.19 -38.61
CA HIS A 349 42.32 53.10 -39.38
C HIS A 349 43.54 52.68 -38.52
N GLN A 350 43.39 52.57 -37.20
CA GLN A 350 44.43 51.99 -36.33
C GLN A 350 44.53 50.48 -36.57
N SER A 351 45.74 49.99 -36.90
CA SER A 351 45.99 48.58 -37.25
C SER A 351 45.72 47.57 -36.13
N ASN A 352 45.50 48.04 -34.90
CA ASN A 352 45.16 47.25 -33.72
C ASN A 352 43.77 47.58 -33.14
N TRP A 353 42.92 48.34 -33.85
CA TRP A 353 41.59 48.73 -33.37
C TRP A 353 40.71 47.51 -33.03
N TYR A 354 40.77 46.46 -33.85
CA TYR A 354 39.95 45.26 -33.67
C TYR A 354 40.19 44.58 -32.32
N THR A 355 41.47 44.40 -31.94
CA THR A 355 41.85 43.72 -30.69
C THR A 355 41.80 44.65 -29.49
N ASN A 356 42.36 45.86 -29.60
CA ASN A 356 42.51 46.77 -28.46
C ASN A 356 41.28 47.63 -28.16
N THR A 357 40.40 47.86 -29.14
CA THR A 357 39.19 48.68 -28.97
C THR A 357 37.93 47.83 -29.04
N PHE A 358 37.70 47.12 -30.15
CA PHE A 358 36.46 46.38 -30.38
C PHE A 358 36.32 45.17 -29.45
N GLN A 359 37.20 44.18 -29.54
CA GLN A 359 37.16 42.99 -28.67
C GLN A 359 37.22 43.36 -27.18
N ALA A 360 38.07 44.33 -26.81
CA ALA A 360 38.19 44.82 -25.44
C ALA A 360 36.89 45.47 -24.90
N LYS A 361 36.13 46.19 -25.74
CA LYS A 361 34.84 46.78 -25.38
C LYS A 361 33.73 45.73 -25.35
N MET A 362 33.65 44.89 -26.39
CA MET A 362 32.63 43.82 -26.54
C MET A 362 32.67 42.79 -25.41
N LYS A 363 33.87 42.50 -24.86
CA LYS A 363 34.04 41.60 -23.70
C LYS A 363 33.19 41.94 -22.47
N ASN A 364 32.78 43.20 -22.30
CA ASN A 364 31.91 43.63 -21.19
C ASN A 364 30.43 43.28 -21.41
N PHE A 365 30.03 43.05 -22.66
CA PHE A 365 28.65 42.76 -23.10
C PHE A 365 28.40 41.26 -23.35
N TYR A 366 29.44 40.43 -23.26
CA TYR A 366 29.42 39.01 -23.61
C TYR A 366 28.56 38.17 -22.65
N LYS A 367 27.62 37.39 -23.19
CA LYS A 367 26.74 36.48 -22.44
C LYS A 367 27.17 35.01 -22.52
N GLY A 368 27.72 34.57 -23.66
CA GLY A 368 28.14 33.19 -23.90
C GLY A 368 28.41 32.89 -25.38
N PRO A 369 28.88 31.68 -25.73
CA PRO A 369 29.03 31.26 -27.12
C PRO A 369 27.68 31.13 -27.85
N LEU A 370 27.73 31.43 -29.15
CA LEU A 370 26.75 31.00 -30.12
C LEU A 370 26.93 29.49 -30.35
N VAL A 371 25.85 28.71 -30.28
CA VAL A 371 25.89 27.24 -30.41
C VAL A 371 25.03 26.72 -31.55
N TYR A 372 25.57 25.73 -32.27
CA TYR A 372 24.93 25.13 -33.43
C TYR A 372 24.60 23.65 -33.22
N THR A 373 23.56 23.18 -33.91
CA THR A 373 23.14 21.78 -33.83
C THR A 373 24.10 20.86 -34.59
N SER A 374 24.17 19.58 -34.21
CA SER A 374 24.96 18.56 -34.92
C SER A 374 24.55 18.32 -36.37
N GLY A 375 23.39 18.81 -36.82
CA GLY A 375 23.00 18.84 -38.24
C GLY A 375 23.56 20.06 -38.95
N THR A 376 23.52 21.21 -38.29
CA THR A 376 24.02 22.50 -38.80
C THR A 376 25.54 22.50 -38.93
N LEU A 377 26.28 22.02 -37.92
CA LEU A 377 27.75 21.93 -37.96
C LEU A 377 28.27 20.90 -38.97
N LYS A 378 27.43 19.98 -39.46
CA LYS A 378 27.79 19.14 -40.61
C LYS A 378 27.71 19.91 -41.93
N ALA A 379 26.77 20.85 -42.07
CA ALA A 379 26.76 21.75 -43.21
C ALA A 379 28.04 22.60 -43.25
N TYR A 380 28.45 23.14 -42.09
CA TYR A 380 29.60 24.03 -41.92
C TYR A 380 30.95 23.33 -41.68
N ALA A 381 31.03 22.00 -41.82
CA ALA A 381 32.29 21.25 -41.69
C ALA A 381 33.00 21.42 -40.32
N ALA A 382 32.26 21.19 -39.23
CA ALA A 382 32.58 21.46 -37.82
C ALA A 382 32.49 22.95 -37.43
N ASP A 383 33.28 23.40 -36.46
CA ASP A 383 33.10 24.68 -35.75
C ASP A 383 33.66 25.91 -36.55
N THR A 384 34.11 25.69 -37.78
CA THR A 384 34.77 26.69 -38.64
C THR A 384 34.32 26.58 -40.10
N ASP A 385 33.85 27.67 -40.73
CA ASP A 385 33.41 27.67 -42.15
C ASP A 385 34.47 28.30 -43.08
N LEU A 386 34.91 27.55 -44.09
CA LEU A 386 35.81 28.03 -45.15
C LEU A 386 35.10 28.45 -46.44
N THR A 387 33.76 28.53 -46.47
CA THR A 387 32.97 28.87 -47.66
C THR A 387 33.45 30.17 -48.32
N ASP A 388 33.71 31.22 -47.54
CA ASP A 388 34.17 32.51 -48.06
C ASP A 388 35.65 32.51 -48.46
N TYR A 389 36.49 31.71 -47.81
CA TYR A 389 37.88 31.50 -48.24
C TYR A 389 37.94 30.80 -49.60
N VAL A 390 37.17 29.72 -49.77
CA VAL A 390 37.04 29.01 -51.05
C VAL A 390 36.42 29.92 -52.11
N ASN A 391 35.44 30.76 -51.75
CA ASN A 391 34.87 31.77 -52.65
C ASN A 391 35.94 32.78 -53.09
N THR A 392 36.69 33.36 -52.15
CA THR A 392 37.76 34.34 -52.40
C THR A 392 38.80 33.80 -53.38
N ILE A 393 39.27 32.56 -53.20
CA ILE A 393 40.18 31.90 -54.16
C ILE A 393 39.51 31.72 -55.53
N SER A 394 38.25 31.29 -55.58
CA SER A 394 37.52 31.07 -56.85
C SER A 394 37.22 32.36 -57.62
N THR A 395 37.17 33.51 -56.94
CA THR A 395 37.04 34.83 -57.59
C THR A 395 38.41 35.41 -57.99
N ASN A 396 39.46 35.16 -57.21
CA ASN A 396 40.81 35.72 -57.39
C ASN A 396 41.81 34.72 -58.01
N LEU A 397 41.38 33.99 -59.04
CA LEU A 397 42.04 32.82 -59.66
C LEU A 397 43.50 32.99 -60.14
N ASN A 398 44.07 34.20 -60.09
CA ASN A 398 45.45 34.50 -60.53
C ASN A 398 46.27 35.25 -59.45
N ASN A 399 45.90 35.15 -58.17
CA ASN A 399 46.59 35.85 -57.07
C ASN A 399 46.85 34.92 -55.88
N ASP A 400 48.02 34.27 -55.91
CA ASP A 400 48.47 33.29 -54.92
C ASP A 400 48.49 33.83 -53.47
N LYS A 401 48.53 35.16 -53.27
CA LYS A 401 48.43 35.78 -51.94
C LYS A 401 47.16 35.40 -51.18
N TYR A 402 46.07 35.07 -51.89
CA TYR A 402 44.82 34.62 -51.28
C TYR A 402 44.80 33.12 -50.91
N ALA A 403 45.83 32.35 -51.30
CA ALA A 403 46.00 30.93 -50.96
C ALA A 403 46.94 30.76 -49.74
N PHE A 404 46.57 31.33 -48.59
CA PHE A 404 47.41 31.41 -47.38
C PHE A 404 47.20 30.29 -46.36
N LEU A 405 46.15 29.47 -46.48
CA LEU A 405 45.94 28.23 -45.72
C LEU A 405 46.47 27.02 -46.51
N ASP A 406 46.98 26.00 -45.81
CA ASP A 406 47.54 24.78 -46.41
C ASP A 406 46.53 24.03 -47.30
N ASP A 407 46.98 23.66 -48.52
CA ASP A 407 46.14 23.01 -49.53
C ASP A 407 45.57 21.66 -49.07
N ASN A 408 46.28 20.88 -48.25
CA ASN A 408 45.78 19.59 -47.74
C ASN A 408 44.62 19.82 -46.79
N LEU A 409 44.74 20.80 -45.88
CA LEU A 409 43.65 21.21 -44.99
C LEU A 409 42.45 21.71 -45.80
N VAL A 410 42.68 22.66 -46.71
CA VAL A 410 41.64 23.25 -47.57
C VAL A 410 40.99 22.18 -48.47
N SER A 411 41.73 21.15 -48.88
CA SER A 411 41.17 20.05 -49.67
C SER A 411 40.11 19.24 -48.92
N VAL A 412 40.22 19.08 -47.59
CA VAL A 412 39.21 18.38 -46.78
C VAL A 412 37.88 19.12 -46.82
N PHE A 413 37.90 20.43 -46.57
CA PHE A 413 36.70 21.28 -46.65
C PHE A 413 36.10 21.30 -48.07
N LYS A 414 36.94 21.35 -49.12
CA LYS A 414 36.49 21.30 -50.53
C LYS A 414 35.86 19.95 -50.92
N GLN A 415 36.43 18.83 -50.47
CA GLN A 415 35.99 17.47 -50.87
C GLN A 415 34.81 16.94 -50.04
N GLN A 416 34.64 17.41 -48.80
CA GLN A 416 33.69 16.87 -47.83
C GLN A 416 32.77 17.94 -47.20
N SER A 417 32.56 19.06 -47.92
CA SER A 417 31.53 20.04 -47.61
C SER A 417 30.17 19.35 -47.35
N GLY A 418 29.47 19.73 -46.29
CA GLY A 418 28.23 19.08 -45.86
C GLY A 418 28.40 17.80 -45.03
N GLN A 419 29.63 17.39 -44.67
CA GLN A 419 29.90 16.18 -43.89
C GLN A 419 30.70 16.47 -42.60
N ASP A 420 30.74 15.47 -41.71
CA ASP A 420 31.55 15.50 -40.48
C ASP A 420 33.03 15.27 -40.81
N ILE A 421 33.75 16.35 -41.10
CA ILE A 421 35.17 16.30 -41.44
C ILE A 421 36.09 16.09 -40.23
N THR A 422 35.57 15.95 -39.01
CA THR A 422 36.39 15.93 -37.78
C THR A 422 37.49 14.87 -37.84
N LYS A 423 37.20 13.67 -38.38
CA LYS A 423 38.22 12.61 -38.50
C LYS A 423 39.22 12.86 -39.64
N PRO A 424 38.80 13.16 -40.89
CA PRO A 424 39.72 13.51 -41.98
C PRO A 424 40.59 14.74 -41.68
N LEU A 425 40.05 15.77 -41.05
CA LEU A 425 40.79 16.98 -40.65
C LEU A 425 41.91 16.65 -39.64
N ASN A 426 41.61 15.88 -38.59
CA ASN A 426 42.64 15.42 -37.65
C ASN A 426 43.73 14.57 -38.34
N VAL A 427 43.36 13.71 -39.31
CA VAL A 427 44.32 12.91 -40.11
C VAL A 427 45.23 13.78 -41.01
N VAL A 428 44.85 15.03 -41.31
CA VAL A 428 45.72 16.03 -41.95
C VAL A 428 46.55 16.79 -40.91
N LEU A 429 45.92 17.30 -39.85
CA LEU A 429 46.60 18.05 -38.78
C LEU A 429 47.68 17.23 -38.05
N ASP A 430 47.51 15.91 -37.92
CA ASP A 430 48.48 15.00 -37.30
C ASP A 430 49.64 14.60 -38.25
N LYS A 431 49.60 15.01 -39.52
CA LYS A 431 50.72 14.90 -40.49
C LYS A 431 51.50 16.20 -40.66
N MET A 432 50.95 17.32 -40.24
CA MET A 432 51.62 18.62 -40.27
C MET A 432 52.66 18.72 -39.16
N ASP A 433 53.70 19.52 -39.37
CA ASP A 433 54.58 19.93 -38.29
C ASP A 433 53.85 20.86 -37.30
N ALA A 434 54.37 20.94 -36.07
CA ALA A 434 53.71 21.66 -34.99
C ALA A 434 53.61 23.19 -35.21
N ALA A 435 54.49 23.79 -36.02
CA ALA A 435 54.45 25.22 -36.31
C ALA A 435 53.41 25.52 -37.39
N THR A 436 53.45 24.83 -38.52
CA THR A 436 52.46 24.98 -39.61
C THR A 436 51.05 24.65 -39.12
N ARG A 437 50.89 23.60 -38.30
CA ARG A 437 49.63 23.26 -37.61
C ARG A 437 49.15 24.40 -36.71
N GLY A 438 50.06 24.99 -35.93
CA GLY A 438 49.75 26.13 -35.05
C GLY A 438 49.20 27.32 -35.82
N LEU A 439 49.93 27.78 -36.84
CA LEU A 439 49.56 28.96 -37.64
C LEU A 439 48.24 28.78 -38.40
N ASN A 440 48.02 27.60 -39.00
CA ASN A 440 46.75 27.31 -39.69
C ASN A 440 45.57 27.25 -38.70
N MET A 441 45.74 26.61 -37.54
CA MET A 441 44.68 26.55 -36.52
C MET A 441 44.41 27.90 -35.86
N GLU A 442 45.43 28.74 -35.66
CA GLU A 442 45.25 30.11 -35.17
C GLU A 442 44.43 30.96 -36.16
N CYS A 443 44.79 30.91 -37.45
CA CYS A 443 44.04 31.55 -38.53
C CYS A 443 42.58 31.07 -38.63
N LEU A 444 42.35 29.75 -38.51
CA LEU A 444 40.99 29.17 -38.49
C LEU A 444 40.16 29.69 -37.31
N ASN A 445 40.72 29.64 -36.09
CA ASN A 445 40.01 30.09 -34.89
C ASN A 445 39.76 31.62 -34.88
N ASN A 446 40.68 32.41 -35.43
CA ASN A 446 40.63 33.86 -35.39
C ASN A 446 39.84 34.51 -36.53
N VAL A 447 39.56 33.81 -37.63
CA VAL A 447 38.85 34.37 -38.81
C VAL A 447 37.64 33.55 -39.23
N PHE A 448 37.71 32.22 -39.13
CA PHE A 448 36.72 31.31 -39.71
C PHE A 448 35.84 30.57 -38.68
N TYR A 449 36.06 30.80 -37.38
CA TYR A 449 35.25 30.26 -36.29
C TYR A 449 33.84 30.86 -36.30
N ILE A 450 32.83 29.98 -36.37
CA ILE A 450 31.42 30.38 -36.41
C ILE A 450 30.70 30.19 -35.07
N GLY A 451 31.11 29.23 -34.24
CA GLY A 451 30.47 28.94 -32.95
C GLY A 451 30.64 27.49 -32.50
N ASP A 452 30.24 27.23 -31.25
CA ASP A 452 30.46 25.96 -30.55
C ASP A 452 29.42 24.88 -30.90
N HIS A 453 29.77 23.61 -30.65
CA HIS A 453 28.78 22.52 -30.58
C HIS A 453 27.78 22.72 -29.44
N ASP A 454 26.48 22.58 -29.73
CA ASP A 454 25.39 22.69 -28.75
C ASP A 454 25.41 21.55 -27.71
N PHE A 455 26.30 21.70 -26.71
CA PHE A 455 26.52 20.75 -25.61
C PHE A 455 25.25 20.47 -24.79
N ARG A 456 24.25 21.36 -24.83
CA ARG A 456 22.93 21.15 -24.22
C ARG A 456 22.23 19.90 -24.77
N LYS A 457 22.52 19.54 -26.04
CA LYS A 457 22.03 18.32 -26.72
C LYS A 457 22.94 17.09 -26.54
N SER A 458 24.05 17.21 -25.81
CA SER A 458 24.91 16.07 -25.47
C SER A 458 24.17 15.04 -24.61
N VAL A 459 24.61 13.78 -24.64
CA VAL A 459 24.02 12.71 -23.81
C VAL A 459 24.08 13.06 -22.31
N ARG A 460 25.13 13.75 -21.86
CA ARG A 460 25.30 14.17 -20.45
C ARG A 460 24.20 15.15 -20.00
N CYS A 461 23.86 16.12 -20.85
CA CYS A 461 22.80 17.10 -20.57
C CYS A 461 21.39 16.53 -20.80
N SER A 462 21.23 15.65 -21.80
CA SER A 462 19.91 15.13 -22.20
C SER A 462 19.42 13.91 -21.40
N ILE A 463 20.30 13.13 -20.75
CA ILE A 463 19.93 11.87 -20.07
C ILE A 463 18.86 12.04 -18.99
N GLN A 464 18.91 13.14 -18.23
CA GLN A 464 17.90 13.44 -17.21
C GLN A 464 16.52 13.63 -17.85
N ASN A 465 16.42 14.46 -18.89
CA ASN A 465 15.19 14.72 -19.63
C ASN A 465 14.64 13.45 -20.29
N TYR A 466 15.50 12.62 -20.91
CA TYR A 466 15.06 11.34 -21.46
C TYR A 466 14.51 10.39 -20.39
N LEU A 467 15.14 10.28 -19.21
CA LEU A 467 14.61 9.43 -18.13
C LEU A 467 13.26 9.95 -17.61
N LEU A 468 13.10 11.27 -17.48
CA LEU A 468 11.84 11.90 -17.07
C LEU A 468 10.74 11.66 -18.12
N ILE A 469 11.04 11.79 -19.41
CA ILE A 469 10.10 11.50 -20.50
C ILE A 469 9.72 10.03 -20.54
N ILE A 470 10.67 9.10 -20.40
CA ILE A 470 10.41 7.65 -20.38
C ILE A 470 9.54 7.26 -19.18
N THR A 471 9.88 7.75 -17.98
CA THR A 471 9.11 7.50 -16.75
C THR A 471 7.70 8.05 -16.87
N SER A 472 7.56 9.26 -17.41
CA SER A 472 6.26 9.88 -17.64
C SER A 472 5.45 9.13 -18.70
N ALA A 473 6.06 8.67 -19.79
CA ALA A 473 5.39 7.86 -20.81
C ALA A 473 4.87 6.52 -20.26
N ILE A 474 5.60 5.90 -19.31
CA ILE A 474 5.13 4.70 -18.59
C ILE A 474 3.90 5.03 -17.73
N MET A 475 3.91 6.14 -16.99
CA MET A 475 2.77 6.57 -16.17
C MET A 475 1.55 6.96 -17.03
N MET A 476 1.75 7.71 -18.11
CA MET A 476 0.71 8.09 -19.07
C MET A 476 0.15 6.87 -19.81
N GLY A 477 1.00 5.89 -20.16
CA GLY A 477 0.57 4.61 -20.74
C GLY A 477 -0.30 3.80 -19.77
N SER A 478 0.08 3.74 -18.49
CA SER A 478 -0.75 3.13 -17.44
C SER A 478 -2.09 3.86 -17.29
N MET A 479 -2.11 5.20 -17.29
CA MET A 479 -3.34 5.98 -17.21
C MET A 479 -4.23 5.79 -18.46
N GLY A 480 -3.64 5.69 -19.66
CA GLY A 480 -4.36 5.37 -20.89
C GLY A 480 -5.02 3.99 -20.85
N LEU A 481 -4.32 2.98 -20.33
CA LEU A 481 -4.90 1.65 -20.11
C LEU A 481 -6.00 1.67 -19.04
N LYS A 482 -5.83 2.44 -17.95
CA LYS A 482 -6.88 2.65 -16.92
C LYS A 482 -8.13 3.33 -17.50
N PHE A 483 -7.96 4.35 -18.34
CA PHE A 483 -9.05 5.00 -19.09
C PHE A 483 -9.78 4.02 -20.01
N LEU A 484 -9.06 3.32 -20.90
CA LEU A 484 -9.65 2.34 -21.82
C LEU A 484 -10.40 1.23 -21.08
N ALA A 485 -9.88 0.79 -19.94
CA ALA A 485 -10.50 -0.25 -19.12
C ALA A 485 -11.79 0.20 -18.40
N ALA A 486 -11.96 1.50 -18.11
CA ALA A 486 -13.13 2.05 -17.42
C ALA A 486 -14.25 2.55 -18.36
N LEU A 487 -13.99 2.62 -19.67
CA LEU A 487 -15.02 2.94 -20.67
C LEU A 487 -16.15 1.91 -20.68
N GLN A 488 -15.83 0.63 -20.48
CA GLN A 488 -16.77 -0.51 -20.29
C GLN A 488 -18.11 -0.37 -21.03
N LEU A 489 -18.06 -0.32 -22.37
CA LEU A 489 -19.19 -0.01 -23.26
C LEU A 489 -20.24 -1.15 -23.38
N GLY A 490 -20.47 -1.90 -22.31
CA GLY A 490 -21.52 -2.92 -22.23
C GLY A 490 -22.89 -2.29 -22.00
N SER A 491 -23.95 -2.96 -22.47
CA SER A 491 -25.33 -2.62 -22.11
C SER A 491 -25.63 -3.11 -20.69
N LYS A 492 -26.38 -2.30 -19.91
CA LYS A 492 -26.87 -2.72 -18.59
C LYS A 492 -27.80 -3.92 -18.74
N THR A 493 -27.41 -5.05 -18.16
CA THR A 493 -28.26 -6.26 -18.07
C THR A 493 -28.98 -6.29 -16.72
N ASN A 494 -30.26 -6.65 -16.73
CA ASN A 494 -30.96 -7.04 -15.52
C ASN A 494 -30.78 -8.57 -15.36
N PRO A 495 -30.15 -9.04 -14.28
CA PRO A 495 -29.91 -10.47 -14.07
C PRO A 495 -31.20 -11.22 -13.69
N GLU A 496 -31.25 -12.52 -13.99
CA GLU A 496 -32.33 -13.41 -13.54
C GLU A 496 -32.27 -13.61 -12.02
N MET A 497 -33.43 -13.55 -11.35
CA MET A 497 -33.57 -13.75 -9.89
C MET A 497 -33.02 -15.12 -9.46
N GLN A 498 -31.86 -15.14 -8.80
CA GLN A 498 -31.15 -16.36 -8.37
C GLN A 498 -31.75 -17.00 -7.10
N ASP A 499 -31.22 -18.14 -6.64
CA ASP A 499 -31.61 -18.82 -5.37
C ASP A 499 -30.41 -19.27 -4.46
N LYS A 500 -29.60 -18.38 -3.86
CA LYS A 500 -28.38 -18.74 -3.06
C LYS A 500 -28.24 -18.00 -1.71
N PHE A 501 -27.74 -18.60 -0.61
CA PHE A 501 -27.73 -17.95 0.73
C PHE A 501 -26.78 -16.72 0.86
N VAL A 502 -27.29 -15.59 1.35
CA VAL A 502 -26.50 -14.38 1.71
C VAL A 502 -26.81 -13.85 3.10
N LEU A 503 -25.77 -13.72 3.92
CA LEU A 503 -25.83 -12.99 5.19
C LEU A 503 -25.47 -11.52 4.97
N CYS A 504 -26.37 -10.60 5.32
CA CYS A 504 -26.12 -9.16 5.30
C CYS A 504 -25.44 -8.75 6.61
N GLN A 505 -24.11 -8.85 6.67
CA GLN A 505 -23.35 -8.52 7.89
C GLN A 505 -23.23 -7.00 8.09
N VAL A 506 -23.70 -6.48 9.23
CA VAL A 506 -23.67 -5.06 9.60
C VAL A 506 -22.85 -4.87 10.88
N PRO A 507 -21.52 -4.65 10.79
CA PRO A 507 -20.71 -4.30 11.95
C PRO A 507 -20.90 -2.82 12.32
N CYS A 508 -21.33 -2.54 13.54
CA CYS A 508 -21.53 -1.18 14.07
C CYS A 508 -20.74 -0.95 15.36
N TYR A 509 -20.46 0.30 15.70
CA TYR A 509 -19.60 0.71 16.81
C TYR A 509 -20.04 2.02 17.49
N THR A 510 -20.22 3.11 16.73
CA THR A 510 -20.55 4.46 17.27
C THR A 510 -21.42 5.31 16.32
N GLU A 511 -22.16 4.67 15.42
CA GLU A 511 -23.00 5.33 14.42
C GLU A 511 -24.27 5.92 15.10
N GLY A 512 -24.84 6.96 14.49
CA GLY A 512 -26.09 7.60 14.95
C GLY A 512 -27.35 6.85 14.51
N GLU A 513 -28.48 7.14 15.16
CA GLU A 513 -29.75 6.43 14.91
C GLU A 513 -30.19 6.53 13.45
N ASP A 514 -30.18 7.72 12.83
CA ASP A 514 -30.58 7.91 11.43
C ASP A 514 -29.74 7.08 10.45
N SER A 515 -28.43 6.98 10.69
CA SER A 515 -27.52 6.22 9.83
C SER A 515 -27.75 4.71 9.96
N LEU A 516 -28.04 4.23 11.18
CA LEU A 516 -28.34 2.83 11.43
C LEU A 516 -29.71 2.45 10.88
N ARG A 517 -30.72 3.30 11.10
CA ARG A 517 -32.10 3.15 10.61
C ARG A 517 -32.11 3.07 9.08
N ARG A 518 -31.57 4.08 8.37
CA ARG A 518 -31.42 4.05 6.90
C ARG A 518 -30.69 2.80 6.40
N THR A 519 -29.68 2.31 7.11
CA THR A 519 -28.95 1.09 6.73
C THR A 519 -29.84 -0.16 6.86
N ILE A 520 -30.52 -0.33 8.00
CA ILE A 520 -31.40 -1.49 8.25
C ILE A 520 -32.62 -1.45 7.32
N ASP A 521 -33.24 -0.28 7.14
CA ASP A 521 -34.38 -0.07 6.24
C ASP A 521 -34.01 -0.34 4.78
N SER A 522 -32.85 0.16 4.31
CA SER A 522 -32.39 -0.12 2.94
C SER A 522 -32.05 -1.60 2.70
N LEU A 523 -31.54 -2.32 3.72
CA LEU A 523 -31.34 -3.77 3.66
C LEU A 523 -32.67 -4.53 3.69
N ALA A 524 -33.69 -4.00 4.35
CA ALA A 524 -35.03 -4.57 4.35
C ALA A 524 -35.71 -4.39 2.99
N ALA A 525 -35.75 -3.16 2.47
CA ALA A 525 -36.32 -2.78 1.18
C ALA A 525 -35.47 -3.16 -0.06
N LEU A 526 -34.34 -3.87 0.11
CA LEU A 526 -33.74 -4.59 -1.02
C LEU A 526 -34.81 -5.50 -1.64
N ASN A 527 -35.05 -5.35 -2.95
CA ASN A 527 -35.96 -6.17 -3.77
C ASN A 527 -35.55 -7.65 -3.75
N TYR A 528 -35.82 -8.33 -2.64
CA TYR A 528 -35.06 -9.50 -2.28
C TYR A 528 -35.83 -10.32 -1.22
N ASP A 529 -36.62 -11.32 -1.66
CA ASP A 529 -37.42 -12.28 -0.87
C ASP A 529 -36.90 -12.42 0.56
N ASP A 530 -37.74 -12.05 1.51
CA ASP A 530 -37.33 -11.79 2.88
C ASP A 530 -37.12 -13.08 3.68
N LYS A 531 -37.83 -14.15 3.32
CA LYS A 531 -37.51 -15.54 3.74
C LYS A 531 -36.13 -15.95 3.28
N ARG A 532 -35.66 -15.26 2.24
CA ARG A 532 -34.39 -15.42 1.58
C ARG A 532 -33.43 -14.26 1.94
N LYS A 533 -33.50 -13.66 3.14
CA LYS A 533 -32.58 -12.58 3.58
C LYS A 533 -32.35 -12.65 5.10
N LEU A 534 -31.13 -12.44 5.59
CA LEU A 534 -30.84 -12.39 7.04
C LEU A 534 -29.88 -11.24 7.34
N ILE A 535 -30.37 -10.27 8.11
CA ILE A 535 -29.59 -9.12 8.57
C ILE A 535 -28.83 -9.54 9.84
N PHE A 536 -27.50 -9.56 9.79
CA PHE A 536 -26.64 -10.02 10.89
C PHE A 536 -25.83 -8.84 11.46
N ILE A 537 -26.39 -8.17 12.46
CA ILE A 537 -25.83 -6.96 13.06
C ILE A 537 -24.85 -7.34 14.19
N ILE A 538 -23.69 -6.69 14.26
CA ILE A 538 -22.68 -6.94 15.30
C ILE A 538 -22.21 -5.62 15.91
N CYS A 539 -22.63 -5.36 17.14
CA CYS A 539 -22.25 -4.16 17.88
C CYS A 539 -20.91 -4.39 18.60
N ASP A 540 -19.84 -3.71 18.16
CA ASP A 540 -18.46 -3.86 18.65
C ASP A 540 -18.20 -3.12 19.98
N GLY A 541 -18.95 -3.50 21.01
CA GLY A 541 -18.83 -2.96 22.36
C GLY A 541 -20.07 -2.19 22.82
N ASN A 542 -20.23 -2.07 24.14
CA ASN A 542 -21.33 -1.31 24.74
C ASN A 542 -20.90 0.14 25.01
N ILE A 543 -20.96 0.98 23.97
CA ILE A 543 -20.34 2.31 23.91
C ILE A 543 -21.32 3.34 23.34
N ILE A 544 -21.24 4.59 23.83
CA ILE A 544 -22.01 5.74 23.35
C ILE A 544 -21.22 6.46 22.25
N GLY A 545 -21.88 6.76 21.12
CA GLY A 545 -21.31 7.52 20.00
C GLY A 545 -21.13 9.01 20.30
N SER A 546 -20.26 9.68 19.55
CA SER A 546 -20.04 11.13 19.71
C SER A 546 -21.22 11.91 19.13
N GLY A 547 -22.14 12.36 20.00
CA GLY A 547 -23.40 13.00 19.62
C GLY A 547 -24.63 12.14 19.89
N ASN A 548 -24.46 10.88 20.29
CA ASN A 548 -25.56 10.00 20.68
C ASN A 548 -25.91 10.20 22.17
N ASP A 549 -27.19 10.02 22.51
CA ASP A 549 -27.71 9.95 23.87
C ASP A 549 -27.56 8.54 24.48
N ARG A 550 -27.77 7.51 23.65
CA ARG A 550 -27.77 6.09 24.00
C ARG A 550 -26.54 5.36 23.45
N THR A 551 -26.26 4.19 24.03
CA THR A 551 -25.23 3.27 23.50
C THR A 551 -25.65 2.70 22.15
N THR A 552 -24.73 2.52 21.20
CA THR A 552 -25.04 1.98 19.86
C THR A 552 -25.81 0.64 19.88
N PRO A 553 -25.54 -0.32 20.79
CA PRO A 553 -26.41 -1.48 20.97
C PRO A 553 -27.87 -1.13 21.29
N ARG A 554 -28.12 -0.21 22.23
CA ARG A 554 -29.49 0.22 22.60
C ARG A 554 -30.20 0.84 21.40
N ILE A 555 -29.51 1.69 20.63
CA ILE A 555 -30.05 2.31 19.40
C ILE A 555 -30.47 1.23 18.38
N VAL A 556 -29.66 0.21 18.16
CA VAL A 556 -30.02 -0.93 17.27
C VAL A 556 -31.24 -1.69 17.80
N LEU A 557 -31.30 -1.96 19.11
CA LEU A 557 -32.45 -2.66 19.73
C LEU A 557 -33.73 -1.80 19.67
N ASP A 558 -33.62 -0.48 19.81
CA ASP A 558 -34.74 0.47 19.70
C ASP A 558 -35.26 0.56 18.25
N ILE A 559 -34.37 0.58 17.24
CA ILE A 559 -34.77 0.55 15.82
C ILE A 559 -35.57 -0.73 15.51
N LEU A 560 -35.11 -1.87 16.03
CA LEU A 560 -35.71 -3.19 15.79
C LEU A 560 -36.93 -3.51 16.70
N GLY A 561 -37.39 -2.55 17.52
CA GLY A 561 -38.58 -2.69 18.36
C GLY A 561 -38.45 -3.67 19.54
N ILE A 562 -37.23 -3.94 20.01
CA ILE A 562 -36.98 -4.94 21.06
C ILE A 562 -37.25 -4.37 22.46
N ASP A 563 -38.09 -5.08 23.22
CA ASP A 563 -38.50 -4.72 24.59
C ASP A 563 -37.28 -4.37 25.47
N PRO A 564 -37.24 -3.17 26.09
CA PRO A 564 -36.23 -2.81 27.08
C PRO A 564 -35.99 -3.80 28.23
N GLN A 565 -36.98 -4.64 28.55
CA GLN A 565 -36.88 -5.66 29.61
C GLN A 565 -36.19 -6.95 29.17
N LEU A 566 -36.04 -7.18 27.85
CA LEU A 566 -35.37 -8.37 27.33
C LEU A 566 -33.84 -8.21 27.40
N ASP A 567 -33.23 -8.67 28.48
CA ASP A 567 -31.76 -8.65 28.64
C ASP A 567 -31.16 -10.07 28.83
N PRO A 568 -30.74 -10.75 27.74
CA PRO A 568 -30.21 -12.11 27.79
C PRO A 568 -28.83 -12.19 28.47
N GLU A 569 -28.46 -13.37 28.95
CA GLU A 569 -27.18 -13.60 29.66
C GLU A 569 -25.97 -13.38 28.72
N PRO A 570 -24.90 -12.69 29.17
CA PRO A 570 -23.68 -12.53 28.37
C PRO A 570 -22.87 -13.84 28.28
N LEU A 571 -22.79 -14.40 27.07
CA LEU A 571 -22.12 -15.67 26.76
C LEU A 571 -20.68 -15.46 26.27
N LEU A 572 -19.76 -16.33 26.70
CA LEU A 572 -18.33 -16.22 26.39
C LEU A 572 -18.00 -16.65 24.95
N PHE A 573 -16.99 -15.99 24.35
CA PHE A 573 -16.40 -16.36 23.07
C PHE A 573 -14.90 -15.98 22.98
N LYS A 574 -14.18 -16.58 22.02
CA LYS A 574 -12.80 -16.22 21.70
C LYS A 574 -12.76 -15.05 20.72
N SER A 575 -11.87 -14.09 20.98
CA SER A 575 -11.76 -12.82 20.28
C SER A 575 -10.29 -12.49 19.97
N VAL A 576 -10.05 -11.58 19.02
CA VAL A 576 -8.74 -11.24 18.43
C VAL A 576 -7.86 -10.36 19.35
N GLY A 577 -8.28 -10.11 20.59
CA GLY A 577 -7.53 -9.27 21.54
C GLY A 577 -6.28 -9.95 22.13
N GLU A 578 -5.23 -9.15 22.42
CA GLU A 578 -3.98 -9.64 23.02
C GLU A 578 -4.15 -10.10 24.49
N GLY A 579 -3.54 -11.23 24.85
CA GLY A 579 -3.46 -11.74 26.22
C GLY A 579 -4.82 -11.84 26.90
N SER A 580 -5.01 -11.12 28.02
CA SER A 580 -6.28 -11.13 28.76
C SER A 580 -7.48 -10.63 27.92
N LYS A 581 -7.27 -9.89 26.83
CA LYS A 581 -8.32 -9.41 25.92
C LYS A 581 -8.81 -10.44 24.89
N ALA A 582 -8.18 -11.62 24.81
CA ALA A 582 -8.53 -12.72 23.89
C ALA A 582 -9.86 -13.42 24.23
N LEU A 583 -10.39 -13.20 25.44
CA LEU A 583 -11.70 -13.70 25.87
C LEU A 583 -12.65 -12.52 26.03
N ASN A 584 -13.80 -12.61 25.37
CA ASN A 584 -14.83 -11.58 25.28
C ASN A 584 -16.19 -12.22 25.59
N TYR A 585 -17.22 -11.42 25.84
CA TYR A 585 -18.60 -11.89 26.06
C TYR A 585 -19.54 -11.14 25.13
N GLY A 586 -20.59 -11.81 24.67
CA GLY A 586 -21.62 -11.25 23.81
C GLY A 586 -23.04 -11.62 24.26
N LYS A 587 -24.02 -10.82 23.86
CA LYS A 587 -25.45 -11.09 23.99
C LYS A 587 -26.04 -11.29 22.59
N VAL A 588 -27.01 -12.19 22.45
CA VAL A 588 -27.67 -12.52 21.17
C VAL A 588 -29.14 -12.13 21.27
N TYR A 589 -29.63 -11.44 20.24
CA TYR A 589 -31.04 -11.08 20.05
C TYR A 589 -31.44 -11.45 18.62
N SER A 590 -32.71 -11.78 18.39
CA SER A 590 -33.22 -12.13 17.06
C SER A 590 -34.72 -11.96 16.96
N GLY A 591 -35.21 -11.75 15.75
CA GLY A 591 -36.63 -11.54 15.46
C GLY A 591 -36.87 -11.31 13.98
N LEU A 592 -38.03 -10.73 13.66
CA LEU A 592 -38.41 -10.27 12.33
C LEU A 592 -38.52 -8.74 12.35
N TYR A 593 -38.00 -8.07 11.33
CA TYR A 593 -38.14 -6.63 11.11
C TYR A 593 -39.12 -6.40 9.96
N GLU A 594 -40.14 -5.58 10.19
CA GLU A 594 -41.15 -5.24 9.19
C GLU A 594 -40.93 -3.81 8.69
N PHE A 595 -40.77 -3.65 7.38
CA PHE A 595 -40.55 -2.35 6.74
C PHE A 595 -41.12 -2.35 5.32
N GLU A 596 -42.00 -1.39 4.98
CA GLU A 596 -42.64 -1.24 3.66
C GLU A 596 -43.29 -2.53 3.09
N GLY A 597 -43.72 -3.45 3.96
CA GLY A 597 -44.32 -4.74 3.59
C GLY A 597 -43.32 -5.90 3.43
N HIS A 598 -42.01 -5.64 3.53
CA HIS A 598 -40.98 -6.65 3.68
C HIS A 598 -40.90 -7.12 5.15
N VAL A 599 -40.80 -8.44 5.38
CA VAL A 599 -40.70 -9.04 6.73
C VAL A 599 -39.42 -9.85 6.84
N VAL A 600 -38.34 -9.19 7.25
CA VAL A 600 -36.96 -9.67 7.14
C VAL A 600 -36.46 -10.19 8.48
N PRO A 601 -35.99 -11.44 8.58
CA PRO A 601 -35.38 -11.94 9.79
C PRO A 601 -34.03 -11.27 10.08
N TYR A 602 -33.78 -11.04 11.37
CA TYR A 602 -32.54 -10.43 11.85
C TYR A 602 -31.92 -11.21 13.02
N MET A 603 -30.63 -11.00 13.20
CA MET A 603 -29.87 -11.35 14.40
C MET A 603 -28.96 -10.19 14.80
N VAL A 604 -28.89 -9.89 16.10
CA VAL A 604 -28.00 -8.88 16.68
C VAL A 604 -27.08 -9.54 17.69
N VAL A 605 -25.77 -9.38 17.51
CA VAL A 605 -24.74 -9.83 18.45
C VAL A 605 -24.09 -8.62 19.10
N VAL A 606 -24.38 -8.38 20.38
CA VAL A 606 -23.85 -7.24 21.14
C VAL A 606 -22.64 -7.69 21.95
N LYS A 607 -21.43 -7.23 21.61
CA LYS A 607 -20.23 -7.49 22.44
C LYS A 607 -20.26 -6.63 23.70
N VAL A 608 -20.08 -7.23 24.86
CA VAL A 608 -20.14 -6.53 26.17
C VAL A 608 -18.83 -6.57 26.96
N GLY A 609 -17.83 -7.34 26.52
CA GLY A 609 -16.54 -7.42 27.23
C GLY A 609 -16.60 -8.28 28.49
N LYS A 610 -15.50 -8.31 29.24
CA LYS A 610 -15.50 -8.94 30.57
C LYS A 610 -16.13 -8.01 31.60
N PRO A 611 -16.78 -8.51 32.66
CA PRO A 611 -17.25 -7.68 33.78
C PRO A 611 -16.18 -6.78 34.44
N SER A 612 -14.89 -7.09 34.23
CA SER A 612 -13.75 -6.29 34.69
C SER A 612 -13.30 -5.18 33.72
N GLU A 613 -13.77 -5.16 32.46
CA GLU A 613 -13.29 -4.25 31.42
C GLU A 613 -14.06 -2.91 31.41
N ARG A 614 -13.60 -1.94 32.22
CA ARG A 614 -14.27 -0.64 32.37
C ARG A 614 -14.05 0.36 31.23
N SER A 615 -13.06 0.15 30.36
CA SER A 615 -12.70 1.09 29.29
C SER A 615 -12.95 0.45 27.93
N LYS A 616 -13.93 1.00 27.19
CA LYS A 616 -14.43 0.45 25.91
C LYS A 616 -14.79 -1.05 26.02
N PRO A 617 -15.74 -1.43 26.90
CA PRO A 617 -16.15 -2.82 27.09
C PRO A 617 -16.56 -3.48 25.77
N GLY A 618 -16.01 -4.66 25.47
CA GLY A 618 -16.37 -5.49 24.32
C GLY A 618 -15.72 -5.10 22.98
N ASN A 619 -15.28 -3.85 22.81
CA ASN A 619 -14.66 -3.37 21.58
C ASN A 619 -13.35 -4.09 21.25
N ARG A 620 -13.26 -4.60 20.02
CA ARG A 620 -12.05 -5.25 19.46
C ARG A 620 -11.82 -4.91 17.98
N GLY A 621 -12.64 -4.04 17.40
CA GLY A 621 -12.55 -3.57 16.01
C GLY A 621 -13.37 -4.40 15.03
N LYS A 622 -13.65 -3.82 13.85
CA LYS A 622 -14.42 -4.43 12.76
C LYS A 622 -13.89 -5.82 12.35
N ARG A 623 -12.57 -5.97 12.31
CA ARG A 623 -11.84 -7.25 12.09
C ARG A 623 -12.38 -8.37 12.99
N ASP A 624 -12.54 -8.12 14.29
CA ASP A 624 -13.07 -9.09 15.26
C ASP A 624 -14.57 -9.39 15.04
N SER A 625 -15.37 -8.39 14.61
CA SER A 625 -16.78 -8.61 14.23
C SER A 625 -16.91 -9.50 12.98
N GLN A 626 -16.07 -9.28 11.96
CA GLN A 626 -15.99 -10.16 10.79
C GLN A 626 -15.60 -11.59 11.19
N ILE A 627 -14.57 -11.72 12.03
CA ILE A 627 -14.06 -13.02 12.49
C ILE A 627 -15.05 -13.77 13.36
N LEU A 628 -15.89 -13.10 14.16
CA LEU A 628 -16.97 -13.75 14.92
C LEU A 628 -17.90 -14.55 13.99
N LEU A 629 -18.35 -13.93 12.89
CA LEU A 629 -19.20 -14.59 11.91
C LEU A 629 -18.42 -15.65 11.09
N MET A 630 -17.18 -15.37 10.71
CA MET A 630 -16.34 -16.33 9.97
C MET A 630 -16.03 -17.59 10.79
N HIS A 631 -15.72 -17.44 12.09
CA HIS A 631 -15.54 -18.57 13.02
C HIS A 631 -16.83 -19.36 13.19
N TYR A 632 -17.96 -18.70 13.46
CA TYR A 632 -19.26 -19.38 13.57
C TYR A 632 -19.56 -20.24 12.33
N LEU A 633 -19.50 -19.65 11.14
CA LEU A 633 -19.76 -20.36 9.88
C LEU A 633 -18.73 -21.47 9.58
N ASN A 634 -17.48 -21.30 10.02
CA ASN A 634 -16.44 -22.33 9.97
C ASN A 634 -16.76 -23.52 10.91
N ARG A 635 -17.16 -23.25 12.16
CA ARG A 635 -17.57 -24.30 13.11
C ARG A 635 -18.78 -25.07 12.61
N VAL A 636 -19.79 -24.37 12.08
CA VAL A 636 -20.97 -24.97 11.44
C VAL A 636 -20.60 -25.80 10.20
N HIS A 637 -19.60 -25.38 9.42
CA HIS A 637 -19.18 -26.11 8.23
C HIS A 637 -18.44 -27.42 8.53
N PHE A 638 -17.66 -27.45 9.63
CA PHE A 638 -16.82 -28.59 10.01
C PHE A 638 -17.40 -29.45 11.15
N ASP A 639 -18.65 -29.21 11.57
CA ASP A 639 -19.26 -29.80 12.79
C ASP A 639 -18.34 -29.69 14.04
N ALA A 640 -17.56 -28.61 14.11
CA ALA A 640 -16.50 -28.45 15.10
C ALA A 640 -17.01 -27.82 16.40
N PRO A 641 -16.36 -28.09 17.56
CA PRO A 641 -16.80 -27.55 18.85
C PRO A 641 -16.91 -26.01 18.85
N MET A 642 -18.09 -25.52 19.26
CA MET A 642 -18.46 -24.11 19.33
C MET A 642 -18.33 -23.57 20.78
N SER A 643 -18.08 -22.27 20.91
CA SER A 643 -18.22 -21.55 22.18
C SER A 643 -19.69 -21.33 22.54
N PRO A 644 -20.03 -21.00 23.81
CA PRO A 644 -21.40 -20.73 24.23
C PRO A 644 -22.12 -19.66 23.39
N LEU A 645 -21.43 -18.59 22.98
CA LEU A 645 -22.04 -17.57 22.09
C LEU A 645 -22.37 -18.13 20.70
N GLU A 646 -21.45 -18.91 20.11
CA GLU A 646 -21.67 -19.56 18.80
C GLU A 646 -22.80 -20.60 18.85
N LEU A 647 -22.96 -21.29 19.99
CA LEU A 647 -24.08 -22.21 20.23
C LEU A 647 -25.42 -21.46 20.35
N GLU A 648 -25.46 -20.28 20.96
CA GLU A 648 -26.69 -19.48 21.04
C GLU A 648 -27.04 -18.85 19.68
N ILE A 649 -26.05 -18.40 18.92
CA ILE A 649 -26.24 -17.98 17.51
C ILE A 649 -26.84 -19.14 16.69
N TYR A 650 -26.31 -20.36 16.84
CA TYR A 650 -26.87 -21.56 16.20
C TYR A 650 -28.31 -21.84 16.65
N HIS A 651 -28.57 -21.77 17.96
CA HIS A 651 -29.87 -22.00 18.56
C HIS A 651 -30.93 -21.03 18.02
N GLN A 652 -30.64 -19.73 18.08
CA GLN A 652 -31.56 -18.68 17.62
C GLN A 652 -31.82 -18.78 16.12
N MET A 653 -30.77 -18.89 15.28
CA MET A 653 -30.93 -19.04 13.82
C MET A 653 -31.84 -20.22 13.44
N ARG A 654 -31.64 -21.37 14.10
CA ARG A 654 -32.35 -22.61 13.77
C ARG A 654 -33.76 -22.71 14.37
N ASN A 655 -33.93 -22.32 15.63
CA ASN A 655 -35.15 -22.64 16.40
C ASN A 655 -36.12 -21.45 16.54
N VAL A 656 -35.63 -20.20 16.51
CA VAL A 656 -36.46 -19.00 16.69
C VAL A 656 -36.71 -18.30 15.36
N ILE A 657 -35.68 -18.17 14.52
CA ILE A 657 -35.82 -17.62 13.17
C ILE A 657 -36.26 -18.69 12.15
N GLY A 658 -36.01 -19.99 12.45
CA GLY A 658 -36.43 -21.11 11.59
C GLY A 658 -35.66 -21.26 10.28
N ILE A 659 -34.44 -20.70 10.19
CA ILE A 659 -33.68 -20.63 8.94
C ILE A 659 -32.70 -21.81 8.81
N ASP A 660 -32.90 -22.61 7.76
CA ASP A 660 -31.90 -23.52 7.19
C ASP A 660 -31.39 -22.91 5.85
N PRO A 661 -30.07 -22.82 5.58
CA PRO A 661 -29.57 -21.73 4.73
C PRO A 661 -29.59 -21.96 3.20
N ALA A 662 -30.61 -21.44 2.51
CA ALA A 662 -30.63 -21.14 1.05
C ALA A 662 -31.46 -19.87 0.72
N PHE A 663 -30.89 -18.82 0.06
CA PHE A 663 -31.53 -17.53 -0.35
C PHE A 663 -31.90 -17.44 -1.87
N THR A 664 -31.99 -16.40 -2.74
CA THR A 664 -31.67 -14.94 -2.97
C THR A 664 -32.81 -14.29 -3.81
N PRO A 665 -32.98 -12.94 -3.91
CA PRO A 665 -33.10 -12.18 -5.22
C PRO A 665 -32.23 -10.90 -5.53
N ASP A 666 -32.75 -9.66 -5.82
CA ASP A 666 -32.43 -8.66 -6.93
C ASP A 666 -31.22 -7.66 -6.89
N SER A 667 -31.11 -6.62 -6.04
CA SER A 667 -29.97 -5.67 -6.20
C SER A 667 -28.64 -6.33 -5.83
N LEU A 668 -28.73 -7.15 -4.79
CA LEU A 668 -27.76 -8.13 -4.36
C LEU A 668 -27.63 -9.30 -5.37
N ASN A 669 -28.59 -9.50 -6.28
CA ASN A 669 -28.48 -10.39 -7.47
C ASN A 669 -27.42 -9.89 -8.44
N ARG A 670 -27.23 -8.57 -8.63
CA ARG A 670 -26.16 -8.11 -9.52
C ARG A 670 -24.78 -8.56 -9.02
N LEU A 671 -24.63 -8.67 -7.70
CA LEU A 671 -23.45 -9.32 -7.08
C LEU A 671 -23.55 -10.85 -7.10
N VAL A 672 -24.71 -11.46 -6.80
CA VAL A 672 -24.85 -12.92 -6.65
C VAL A 672 -24.99 -13.67 -7.98
N ALA A 673 -25.77 -13.20 -8.94
CA ALA A 673 -25.79 -13.69 -10.32
C ALA A 673 -24.39 -13.54 -10.94
N SER A 674 -23.76 -12.37 -10.84
CA SER A 674 -22.35 -12.22 -11.28
C SER A 674 -21.36 -13.11 -10.51
N ALA A 675 -21.73 -13.67 -9.35
CA ALA A 675 -20.95 -14.67 -8.63
C ALA A 675 -21.41 -16.11 -8.92
N ALA A 676 -22.59 -16.33 -9.52
CA ALA A 676 -23.12 -17.62 -9.94
C ALA A 676 -22.67 -17.97 -11.36
N ASP A 677 -22.65 -16.97 -12.26
CA ASP A 677 -22.23 -17.06 -13.67
C ASP A 677 -20.85 -17.72 -13.87
N ASP A 678 -19.90 -17.43 -12.97
CA ASP A 678 -18.54 -17.98 -12.99
C ASP A 678 -18.15 -18.48 -11.59
N SER A 679 -17.97 -19.79 -11.48
CA SER A 679 -17.61 -20.45 -10.22
C SER A 679 -16.23 -20.08 -9.66
N SER A 680 -15.37 -19.44 -10.46
CA SER A 680 -14.05 -18.96 -10.05
C SER A 680 -14.08 -17.64 -9.27
N PHE A 681 -15.20 -16.90 -9.25
CA PHE A 681 -15.31 -15.68 -8.43
C PHE A 681 -15.54 -16.02 -6.94
N ILE A 682 -14.62 -15.54 -6.09
CA ILE A 682 -14.64 -15.75 -4.64
C ILE A 682 -15.01 -14.50 -3.83
N GLY A 683 -14.92 -13.33 -4.45
CA GLY A 683 -15.43 -12.08 -3.89
C GLY A 683 -15.71 -11.07 -5.00
N ILE A 684 -16.82 -10.34 -4.88
CA ILE A 684 -17.26 -9.33 -5.85
C ILE A 684 -17.64 -8.06 -5.10
N CYS A 685 -17.21 -6.90 -5.59
CA CYS A 685 -17.64 -5.62 -5.04
C CYS A 685 -18.41 -4.78 -6.07
N GLY A 686 -19.37 -4.03 -5.58
CA GLY A 686 -20.07 -3.02 -6.37
C GLY A 686 -19.39 -1.65 -6.34
N GLU A 687 -19.93 -0.71 -7.10
CA GLU A 687 -19.60 0.70 -6.97
C GLU A 687 -20.11 1.26 -5.64
N THR A 688 -19.37 2.20 -5.05
CA THR A 688 -19.81 2.94 -3.86
C THR A 688 -19.78 4.42 -4.18
N LYS A 689 -20.95 5.05 -4.24
CA LYS A 689 -21.11 6.49 -4.45
C LYS A 689 -21.37 7.17 -3.12
N LEU A 690 -21.21 8.49 -3.07
CA LEU A 690 -21.59 9.27 -1.89
C LEU A 690 -23.10 9.57 -1.92
N GLN A 691 -23.62 10.09 -0.81
CA GLN A 691 -24.98 10.64 -0.71
C GLN A 691 -24.96 12.14 -0.38
N ASN A 692 -23.95 12.60 0.37
CA ASN A 692 -23.81 13.98 0.81
C ASN A 692 -22.75 14.78 0.03
N GLU A 693 -22.81 14.70 -1.30
CA GLU A 693 -21.85 15.35 -2.22
C GLU A 693 -21.76 16.87 -2.00
N GLU A 694 -22.88 17.52 -1.61
CA GLU A 694 -23.00 18.98 -1.54
C GLU A 694 -22.92 19.57 -0.11
N GLU A 695 -22.92 18.75 0.95
CA GLU A 695 -23.05 19.25 2.34
C GLU A 695 -21.86 20.10 2.82
N SER A 696 -20.66 19.89 2.28
CA SER A 696 -19.45 20.61 2.70
C SER A 696 -18.36 20.63 1.63
N TRP A 697 -17.48 21.63 1.69
CA TRP A 697 -16.25 21.66 0.88
C TRP A 697 -15.41 20.38 1.00
N TRP A 698 -15.47 19.70 2.15
CA TRP A 698 -14.75 18.45 2.37
C TRP A 698 -15.39 17.29 1.60
N THR A 699 -16.71 17.10 1.71
CA THR A 699 -17.42 16.02 1.00
C THR A 699 -17.40 16.21 -0.51
N MET A 700 -17.48 17.45 -1.01
CA MET A 700 -17.34 17.80 -2.44
C MET A 700 -16.04 17.28 -3.06
N ILE A 701 -14.90 17.40 -2.37
CA ILE A 701 -13.60 16.90 -2.87
C ILE A 701 -13.59 15.36 -2.92
N GLN A 702 -14.24 14.72 -1.94
CA GLN A 702 -14.22 13.26 -1.81
C GLN A 702 -15.03 12.52 -2.87
N VAL A 703 -16.03 13.15 -3.51
CA VAL A 703 -16.80 12.51 -4.60
C VAL A 703 -15.87 11.98 -5.69
N TYR A 704 -14.88 12.78 -6.07
CA TYR A 704 -13.92 12.45 -7.12
C TYR A 704 -12.83 11.46 -6.65
N GLU A 705 -12.38 11.57 -5.39
CA GLU A 705 -11.49 10.58 -4.77
C GLU A 705 -12.12 9.18 -4.71
N TYR A 706 -13.41 9.11 -4.33
CA TYR A 706 -14.21 7.88 -4.38
C TYR A 706 -14.34 7.36 -5.81
N TYR A 707 -14.63 8.22 -6.79
CA TYR A 707 -14.70 7.78 -8.20
C TYR A 707 -13.37 7.16 -8.70
N LEU A 708 -12.23 7.81 -8.47
CA LEU A 708 -10.92 7.29 -8.88
C LEU A 708 -10.59 5.93 -8.24
N SER A 709 -10.92 5.78 -6.95
CA SER A 709 -10.55 4.60 -6.15
C SER A 709 -11.56 3.45 -6.17
N HIS A 710 -12.86 3.73 -6.33
CA HIS A 710 -13.93 2.73 -6.39
C HIS A 710 -14.40 2.42 -7.81
N HIS A 711 -14.31 3.32 -8.77
CA HIS A 711 -14.67 3.07 -10.17
C HIS A 711 -13.44 2.81 -11.05
N LEU A 712 -12.67 3.86 -11.36
CA LEU A 712 -11.60 3.82 -12.38
C LEU A 712 -10.56 2.72 -12.10
N SER A 713 -10.05 2.66 -10.86
CA SER A 713 -9.01 1.71 -10.49
C SER A 713 -9.51 0.25 -10.48
N LYS A 714 -10.72 -0.01 -9.95
CA LYS A 714 -11.27 -1.37 -9.84
C LYS A 714 -11.77 -1.90 -11.19
N ALA A 715 -12.31 -1.03 -12.05
CA ALA A 715 -12.63 -1.36 -13.43
C ALA A 715 -11.40 -1.83 -14.21
N PHE A 716 -10.25 -1.17 -14.01
CA PHE A 716 -8.96 -1.59 -14.56
C PHE A 716 -8.46 -2.92 -14.00
N GLU A 717 -8.35 -3.07 -12.67
CA GLU A 717 -7.89 -4.32 -12.05
C GLU A 717 -8.75 -5.53 -12.45
N SER A 718 -10.07 -5.34 -12.56
CA SER A 718 -11.00 -6.40 -12.95
C SER A 718 -10.80 -6.89 -14.39
N LEU A 719 -10.12 -6.14 -15.29
CA LEU A 719 -9.72 -6.64 -16.61
C LEU A 719 -8.47 -7.54 -16.56
N PHE A 720 -7.58 -7.34 -15.59
CA PHE A 720 -6.46 -8.24 -15.33
C PHE A 720 -6.87 -9.51 -14.55
N GLY A 721 -8.18 -9.67 -14.31
CA GLY A 721 -8.80 -10.87 -13.76
C GLY A 721 -8.87 -10.93 -12.24
N SER A 722 -8.38 -9.94 -11.50
CA SER A 722 -8.57 -9.83 -10.04
C SER A 722 -8.43 -8.40 -9.51
N VAL A 723 -9.46 -7.93 -8.81
CA VAL A 723 -9.48 -6.69 -8.02
C VAL A 723 -8.67 -6.86 -6.73
N THR A 724 -7.73 -5.94 -6.45
CA THR A 724 -6.80 -6.05 -5.31
C THR A 724 -7.42 -5.66 -3.98
N CYS A 725 -8.53 -4.92 -4.02
CA CYS A 725 -9.18 -4.32 -2.86
C CYS A 725 -10.72 -4.39 -2.96
N LEU A 726 -11.33 -5.37 -2.30
CA LEU A 726 -12.77 -5.42 -2.09
C LEU A 726 -13.15 -4.53 -0.88
N PRO A 727 -13.87 -3.41 -1.07
CA PRO A 727 -14.20 -2.48 0.00
C PRO A 727 -15.22 -3.09 0.98
N GLY A 728 -14.95 -3.01 2.28
CA GLY A 728 -15.79 -3.65 3.29
C GLY A 728 -17.12 -2.96 3.62
N CYS A 729 -17.60 -2.08 2.74
CA CYS A 729 -18.95 -1.49 2.80
C CYS A 729 -19.92 -2.14 1.80
N PHE A 730 -19.44 -2.64 0.65
CA PHE A 730 -20.28 -3.23 -0.39
C PHE A 730 -19.53 -4.29 -1.20
N SER A 731 -19.25 -5.42 -0.54
CA SER A 731 -18.62 -6.60 -1.13
C SER A 731 -19.33 -7.89 -0.73
N LEU A 732 -19.67 -8.73 -1.71
CA LEU A 732 -20.13 -10.09 -1.55
C LEU A 732 -18.92 -11.02 -1.47
N TYR A 733 -18.90 -11.94 -0.50
CA TYR A 733 -17.87 -12.98 -0.39
C TYR A 733 -18.49 -14.38 -0.46
N ARG A 734 -17.90 -15.26 -1.25
CA ARG A 734 -18.37 -16.64 -1.43
C ARG A 734 -17.95 -17.51 -0.25
N ILE A 735 -18.91 -18.12 0.44
CA ILE A 735 -18.64 -18.96 1.63
C ILE A 735 -17.96 -20.29 1.24
N ARG A 736 -18.48 -20.96 0.20
CA ARG A 736 -18.03 -22.29 -0.26
C ARG A 736 -17.95 -22.35 -1.80
N THR A 737 -17.04 -23.15 -2.36
CA THR A 737 -16.98 -23.42 -3.82
C THR A 737 -18.24 -24.13 -4.29
N ALA A 738 -18.79 -23.75 -5.45
CA ALA A 738 -20.02 -24.35 -5.99
C ALA A 738 -19.90 -25.88 -6.22
N ASP A 739 -18.79 -26.32 -6.81
CA ASP A 739 -18.56 -27.66 -7.33
C ASP A 739 -18.20 -28.72 -6.26
N LYS A 740 -17.56 -28.33 -5.15
CA LYS A 740 -17.11 -29.28 -4.10
C LYS A 740 -17.34 -28.81 -2.66
N GLY A 741 -18.13 -27.76 -2.45
CA GLY A 741 -18.48 -27.24 -1.12
C GLY A 741 -17.28 -26.80 -0.25
N ARG A 742 -16.07 -26.67 -0.81
CA ARG A 742 -14.83 -26.35 -0.09
C ARG A 742 -14.93 -24.96 0.53
N PRO A 743 -14.45 -24.76 1.77
CA PRO A 743 -14.51 -23.46 2.43
C PRO A 743 -13.54 -22.48 1.78
N ILE A 744 -14.01 -21.25 1.56
CA ILE A 744 -13.22 -20.16 0.97
C ILE A 744 -12.92 -19.12 2.06
N ILE A 745 -13.77 -18.09 2.24
CA ILE A 745 -13.59 -17.08 3.31
C ILE A 745 -13.64 -17.70 4.71
N ILE A 746 -14.37 -18.81 4.89
CA ILE A 746 -14.43 -19.58 6.14
C ILE A 746 -13.35 -20.67 6.25
N SER A 747 -12.31 -20.64 5.42
CA SER A 747 -11.18 -21.57 5.50
C SER A 747 -10.29 -21.27 6.71
N ASN A 748 -9.83 -22.30 7.42
CA ASN A 748 -8.88 -22.16 8.53
C ASN A 748 -7.66 -21.33 8.12
N ARG A 749 -7.14 -21.50 6.90
CA ARG A 749 -5.96 -20.73 6.42
C ARG A 749 -6.20 -19.22 6.38
N VAL A 750 -7.40 -18.80 5.97
CA VAL A 750 -7.79 -17.38 5.96
C VAL A 750 -8.10 -16.92 7.37
N ILE A 751 -8.88 -17.70 8.12
CA ILE A 751 -9.30 -17.37 9.49
C ILE A 751 -8.11 -17.25 10.45
N ASP A 752 -7.18 -18.20 10.47
CA ASP A 752 -6.08 -18.24 11.44
C ASP A 752 -5.10 -17.08 11.21
N GLU A 753 -4.81 -16.73 9.95
CA GLU A 753 -3.99 -15.57 9.60
C GLU A 753 -4.76 -14.24 9.78
N TYR A 754 -6.05 -14.20 9.41
CA TYR A 754 -6.89 -13.03 9.62
C TYR A 754 -7.17 -12.78 11.11
N ALA A 755 -7.09 -13.79 11.98
CA ALA A 755 -7.31 -13.69 13.43
C ALA A 755 -6.03 -13.60 14.28
N GLU A 756 -4.85 -13.46 13.66
CA GLU A 756 -3.56 -13.21 14.33
C GLU A 756 -3.68 -12.08 15.39
N PRO A 757 -3.61 -12.40 16.71
CA PRO A 757 -3.77 -11.40 17.76
C PRO A 757 -2.50 -10.58 17.98
N ASN A 758 -1.31 -11.05 17.59
CA ASN A 758 -0.03 -10.42 17.93
C ASN A 758 0.38 -9.31 16.93
N VAL A 759 0.20 -8.05 17.34
CA VAL A 759 0.44 -6.87 16.50
C VAL A 759 1.83 -6.27 16.75
N ASP A 760 2.86 -7.10 16.62
CA ASP A 760 4.25 -6.78 17.02
C ASP A 760 4.95 -5.67 16.21
N THR A 761 4.40 -5.24 15.06
CA THR A 761 4.99 -4.21 14.18
C THR A 761 4.00 -3.11 13.80
N LEU A 762 4.50 -1.90 13.57
CA LEU A 762 3.70 -0.81 12.99
C LEU A 762 3.11 -1.16 11.61
N HIS A 763 3.80 -1.97 10.80
CA HIS A 763 3.23 -2.49 9.55
C HIS A 763 1.97 -3.32 9.83
N LYS A 764 2.07 -4.37 10.65
CA LYS A 764 0.92 -5.23 11.01
C LYS A 764 -0.21 -4.40 11.60
N LYS A 765 0.08 -3.36 12.39
CA LYS A 765 -0.92 -2.48 12.96
C LYS A 765 -1.70 -1.68 11.91
N ASN A 766 -1.01 -1.17 10.90
CA ASN A 766 -1.64 -0.47 9.78
C ASN A 766 -2.39 -1.43 8.85
N LEU A 767 -1.94 -2.68 8.72
CA LEU A 767 -2.60 -3.72 7.94
C LEU A 767 -3.87 -4.27 8.63
N PHE A 768 -3.79 -4.60 9.93
CA PHE A 768 -4.84 -5.29 10.68
C PHE A 768 -5.86 -4.37 11.39
N SER A 769 -5.57 -3.06 11.53
CA SER A 769 -6.44 -2.12 12.29
C SER A 769 -6.77 -0.83 11.55
N LEU A 770 -6.24 -0.63 10.34
CA LEU A 770 -6.53 0.51 9.46
C LEU A 770 -6.89 0.09 8.02
N GLY A 771 -6.78 -1.19 7.71
CA GLY A 771 -6.83 -1.75 6.34
C GLY A 771 -7.42 -3.16 6.28
N GLU A 772 -8.21 -3.54 7.28
CA GLU A 772 -8.63 -4.93 7.51
C GLU A 772 -9.34 -5.56 6.29
N ASP A 773 -10.16 -4.80 5.56
CA ASP A 773 -10.83 -5.28 4.34
C ASP A 773 -9.85 -5.47 3.16
N ARG A 774 -8.83 -4.60 3.04
CA ARG A 774 -7.74 -4.76 2.05
C ARG A 774 -6.90 -5.99 2.38
N PHE A 775 -6.61 -6.19 3.67
CA PHE A 775 -5.86 -7.36 4.14
C PHE A 775 -6.65 -8.66 3.92
N LEU A 776 -7.96 -8.67 4.19
CA LEU A 776 -8.84 -9.80 3.88
C LEU A 776 -8.83 -10.14 2.39
N THR A 777 -8.91 -9.14 1.51
CA THR A 777 -8.78 -9.34 0.05
C THR A 777 -7.40 -9.94 -0.31
N THR A 778 -6.34 -9.43 0.32
CA THR A 778 -4.96 -9.91 0.14
C THR A 778 -4.78 -11.35 0.59
N LEU A 779 -5.37 -11.76 1.73
CA LEU A 779 -5.38 -13.14 2.20
C LEU A 779 -6.16 -14.07 1.26
N MET A 780 -7.28 -13.61 0.71
CA MET A 780 -8.07 -14.38 -0.24
C MET A 780 -7.28 -14.68 -1.52
N MET A 781 -6.60 -13.69 -2.10
CA MET A 781 -5.69 -13.91 -3.24
C MET A 781 -4.49 -14.80 -2.88
N LYS A 782 -3.89 -14.60 -1.69
CA LYS A 782 -2.74 -15.37 -1.20
C LYS A 782 -3.05 -16.87 -0.99
N HIS A 783 -4.22 -17.20 -0.46
CA HIS A 783 -4.60 -18.59 -0.13
C HIS A 783 -5.42 -19.29 -1.23
N PHE A 784 -5.98 -18.54 -2.17
CA PHE A 784 -6.77 -19.05 -3.30
C PHE A 784 -6.36 -18.42 -4.65
N PRO A 785 -5.09 -18.47 -5.06
CA PRO A 785 -4.58 -17.77 -6.25
C PRO A 785 -5.18 -18.28 -7.59
N THR A 786 -5.78 -19.47 -7.62
CA THR A 786 -6.50 -19.99 -8.80
C THR A 786 -7.90 -19.38 -8.97
N PHE A 787 -8.37 -18.59 -8.01
CA PHE A 787 -9.69 -17.96 -7.99
C PHE A 787 -9.56 -16.44 -8.19
N LYS A 788 -10.69 -15.78 -8.47
CA LYS A 788 -10.72 -14.39 -8.93
C LYS A 788 -11.59 -13.48 -8.05
N THR A 789 -11.28 -12.19 -8.09
CA THR A 789 -12.09 -11.11 -7.49
C THR A 789 -12.59 -10.14 -8.57
N LYS A 790 -13.87 -9.75 -8.54
CA LYS A 790 -14.50 -8.97 -9.64
C LYS A 790 -15.07 -7.63 -9.16
N PHE A 791 -15.07 -6.65 -10.05
CA PHE A 791 -15.84 -5.40 -9.90
C PHE A 791 -17.15 -5.48 -10.72
N CYS A 792 -18.26 -5.06 -10.13
CA CYS A 792 -19.58 -5.00 -10.77
C CYS A 792 -20.13 -3.57 -10.70
N PRO A 793 -19.96 -2.73 -11.75
CA PRO A 793 -20.37 -1.32 -11.69
C PRO A 793 -21.89 -1.12 -11.62
N ASP A 794 -22.69 -2.07 -12.11
CA ASP A 794 -24.16 -1.99 -12.10
C ASP A 794 -24.80 -2.32 -10.73
N ALA A 795 -24.01 -2.84 -9.80
CA ALA A 795 -24.34 -2.90 -8.39
C ALA A 795 -23.82 -1.63 -7.71
N ILE A 796 -24.71 -0.77 -7.23
CA ILE A 796 -24.37 0.52 -6.61
C ILE A 796 -24.85 0.53 -5.16
N ALA A 797 -24.00 1.01 -4.25
CA ALA A 797 -24.38 1.38 -2.89
C ALA A 797 -24.02 2.85 -2.61
N HIS A 798 -24.79 3.52 -1.76
CA HIS A 798 -24.51 4.89 -1.32
C HIS A 798 -23.96 4.92 0.12
N THR A 799 -23.14 5.93 0.43
CA THR A 799 -22.57 6.11 1.78
C THR A 799 -22.35 7.59 2.10
N MET A 800 -22.16 7.91 3.38
CA MET A 800 -21.91 9.28 3.85
C MET A 800 -20.41 9.53 3.99
N ALA A 801 -19.91 10.63 3.43
CA ALA A 801 -18.55 11.12 3.66
C ALA A 801 -18.53 12.11 4.85
N PRO A 802 -17.37 12.30 5.54
CA PRO A 802 -17.29 13.21 6.67
C PRO A 802 -17.44 14.70 6.32
N GLU A 803 -18.49 15.34 6.82
CA GLU A 803 -18.74 16.79 6.67
C GLU A 803 -17.69 17.69 7.33
N SER A 804 -16.85 17.15 8.23
CA SER A 804 -15.96 17.96 9.07
C SER A 804 -14.48 17.60 8.94
N TRP A 805 -13.64 18.63 8.79
CA TRP A 805 -12.17 18.57 8.73
C TRP A 805 -11.53 17.69 9.82
N LYS A 806 -12.06 17.72 11.06
CA LYS A 806 -11.56 16.89 12.17
C LYS A 806 -11.77 15.39 11.94
N VAL A 807 -12.86 15.00 11.27
CA VAL A 807 -13.18 13.60 10.95
C VAL A 807 -12.51 13.19 9.63
N LEU A 808 -12.41 14.10 8.64
CA LEU A 808 -11.57 13.90 7.45
C LEU A 808 -10.11 13.59 7.85
N PHE A 809 -9.56 14.30 8.84
CA PHE A 809 -8.23 14.03 9.40
C PHE A 809 -8.08 12.65 10.03
N SER A 810 -9.18 11.93 10.33
CA SER A 810 -9.13 10.54 10.78
C SER A 810 -9.02 9.55 9.61
N GLN A 811 -9.44 9.92 8.40
CA GLN A 811 -9.32 9.11 7.19
C GLN A 811 -7.89 8.98 6.65
N ARG A 812 -6.90 9.65 7.25
CA ARG A 812 -5.46 9.32 7.11
C ARG A 812 -5.15 7.82 7.30
N ARG A 813 -6.03 7.12 8.01
CA ARG A 813 -6.19 5.65 8.02
C ARG A 813 -5.97 5.01 6.65
N TRP A 814 -6.64 5.51 5.61
CA TRP A 814 -6.69 4.91 4.27
C TRP A 814 -5.39 5.10 3.48
N ILE A 815 -4.74 6.25 3.56
CA ILE A 815 -3.44 6.47 2.89
C ILE A 815 -2.41 5.49 3.47
N ASN A 816 -2.34 5.40 4.80
CA ASN A 816 -1.41 4.49 5.47
C ASN A 816 -1.70 3.01 5.17
N SER A 817 -2.96 2.57 5.26
CA SER A 817 -3.28 1.17 4.96
C SER A 817 -3.16 0.83 3.47
N THR A 818 -3.35 1.81 2.58
CA THR A 818 -3.09 1.63 1.14
C THR A 818 -1.61 1.38 0.89
N VAL A 819 -0.70 2.21 1.41
CA VAL A 819 0.75 1.98 1.27
C VAL A 819 1.18 0.63 1.85
N HIS A 820 0.76 0.30 3.08
CA HIS A 820 1.12 -0.97 3.70
C HIS A 820 0.57 -2.19 2.95
N ASN A 821 -0.67 -2.14 2.45
CA ASN A 821 -1.24 -3.25 1.70
C ASN A 821 -0.66 -3.36 0.28
N LEU A 822 -0.35 -2.25 -0.40
CA LEU A 822 0.36 -2.27 -1.68
C LEU A 822 1.75 -2.89 -1.54
N CYS A 823 2.47 -2.64 -0.43
CA CYS A 823 3.74 -3.33 -0.13
C CYS A 823 3.58 -4.86 -0.05
N GLU A 824 2.55 -5.37 0.64
CA GLU A 824 2.29 -6.82 0.71
C GLU A 824 1.88 -7.39 -0.67
N LEU A 825 1.04 -6.67 -1.43
CA LEU A 825 0.64 -7.07 -2.77
C LEU A 825 1.84 -7.17 -3.74
N VAL A 826 2.78 -6.22 -3.69
CA VAL A 826 4.03 -6.26 -4.48
C VAL A 826 4.90 -7.48 -4.10
N LEU A 827 4.76 -8.03 -2.89
CA LEU A 827 5.50 -9.22 -2.46
C LEU A 827 4.83 -10.54 -2.83
N LEU A 828 3.54 -10.56 -3.20
CA LEU A 828 2.86 -11.78 -3.62
C LEU A 828 3.47 -12.35 -4.93
N PRO A 829 3.68 -13.69 -5.01
CA PRO A 829 4.27 -14.31 -6.20
C PRO A 829 3.26 -14.54 -7.33
N GLU A 830 2.00 -14.79 -7.00
CA GLU A 830 0.97 -15.30 -7.92
C GLU A 830 -0.09 -14.23 -8.25
N LEU A 831 0.35 -13.05 -8.69
CA LEU A 831 -0.54 -12.03 -9.26
C LEU A 831 -0.65 -12.21 -10.78
N PHE A 832 -1.89 -12.31 -11.28
CA PHE A 832 -2.20 -12.44 -12.70
C PHE A 832 -1.56 -11.35 -13.57
N GLY A 833 -1.36 -11.64 -14.85
CA GLY A 833 -0.79 -10.73 -15.83
C GLY A 833 -1.36 -10.98 -17.22
N PHE A 834 -1.37 -9.95 -18.06
CA PHE A 834 -1.90 -10.02 -19.42
C PHE A 834 -1.01 -9.23 -20.37
N CYS A 835 -0.80 -9.77 -21.57
CA CYS A 835 -0.05 -9.15 -22.69
C CYS A 835 1.23 -8.40 -22.24
N CYS A 836 2.26 -9.16 -21.85
CA CYS A 836 3.58 -8.67 -21.41
C CYS A 836 3.62 -7.87 -20.08
N PHE A 837 2.49 -7.44 -19.51
CA PHE A 837 2.46 -6.72 -18.22
C PHE A 837 1.82 -7.56 -17.11
N SER A 838 2.55 -7.74 -15.99
CA SER A 838 2.00 -8.31 -14.76
C SER A 838 1.22 -7.27 -13.97
N MET A 839 0.12 -7.63 -13.33
CA MET A 839 -0.62 -6.72 -12.45
C MET A 839 0.28 -6.20 -11.30
N ARG A 840 1.25 -7.01 -10.85
CA ARG A 840 2.32 -6.61 -9.90
C ARG A 840 3.12 -5.37 -10.35
N PHE A 841 3.28 -5.13 -11.66
CA PHE A 841 3.93 -3.92 -12.17
C PHE A 841 3.07 -2.68 -11.91
N PHE A 842 1.75 -2.76 -12.15
CA PHE A 842 0.84 -1.65 -11.87
C PHE A 842 0.70 -1.37 -10.38
N VAL A 843 0.64 -2.39 -9.52
CA VAL A 843 0.68 -2.23 -8.05
C VAL A 843 1.97 -1.54 -7.61
N PHE A 844 3.12 -1.87 -8.21
CA PHE A 844 4.39 -1.20 -7.93
C PHE A 844 4.40 0.27 -8.40
N ILE A 845 3.87 0.57 -9.59
CA ILE A 845 3.74 1.95 -10.09
C ILE A 845 2.79 2.78 -9.22
N ASP A 846 1.66 2.22 -8.78
CA ASP A 846 0.70 2.90 -7.91
C ASP A 846 1.25 3.09 -6.48
N LEU A 847 2.04 2.14 -5.97
CA LEU A 847 2.79 2.29 -4.70
C LEU A 847 3.83 3.41 -4.82
N LEU A 848 4.66 3.40 -5.86
CA LEU A 848 5.67 4.42 -6.09
C LEU A 848 5.02 5.80 -6.28
N GLY A 849 3.95 5.87 -7.09
CA GLY A 849 3.13 7.07 -7.30
C GLY A 849 2.62 7.65 -5.99
N THR A 850 1.99 6.83 -5.15
CA THR A 850 1.48 7.23 -3.82
C THR A 850 2.59 7.78 -2.91
N LEU A 851 3.79 7.22 -2.99
CA LEU A 851 4.94 7.63 -2.18
C LEU A 851 5.59 8.95 -2.65
N ILE A 852 5.47 9.32 -3.94
CA ILE A 852 6.09 10.53 -4.51
C ILE A 852 5.15 11.75 -4.63
N LEU A 853 3.87 11.63 -4.25
CA LEU A 853 2.90 12.74 -4.32
C LEU A 853 3.39 14.05 -3.65
N PRO A 854 4.10 14.04 -2.51
CA PRO A 854 4.64 15.28 -1.95
C PRO A 854 5.69 15.94 -2.86
N ALA A 855 6.56 15.15 -3.50
CA ALA A 855 7.56 15.65 -4.43
C ALA A 855 6.95 16.19 -5.73
N THR A 856 5.83 15.62 -6.23
CA THR A 856 5.16 16.16 -7.43
C THR A 856 4.52 17.52 -7.16
N VAL A 857 3.96 17.75 -5.97
CA VAL A 857 3.46 19.08 -5.55
C VAL A 857 4.59 20.09 -5.43
N VAL A 858 5.73 19.72 -4.81
CA VAL A 858 6.91 20.60 -4.71
C VAL A 858 7.45 20.97 -6.11
N TYR A 859 7.48 20.01 -7.04
CA TYR A 859 7.87 20.27 -8.43
C TYR A 859 6.87 21.18 -9.16
N LEU A 860 5.57 21.00 -8.96
CA LEU A 860 4.54 21.87 -9.55
C LEU A 860 4.67 23.32 -9.04
N VAL A 861 4.91 23.51 -7.73
CA VAL A 861 5.19 24.84 -7.15
C VAL A 861 6.47 25.44 -7.73
N TYR A 862 7.54 24.65 -7.89
CA TYR A 862 8.77 25.10 -8.55
C TYR A 862 8.53 25.55 -10.01
N LEU A 863 7.73 24.82 -10.79
CA LEU A 863 7.36 25.21 -12.15
C LEU A 863 6.57 26.53 -12.18
N VAL A 864 5.55 26.67 -11.32
CA VAL A 864 4.74 27.89 -11.23
C VAL A 864 5.61 29.10 -10.88
N ILE A 865 6.51 28.98 -9.91
CA ILE A 865 7.45 30.06 -9.55
C ILE A 865 8.38 30.38 -10.74
N THR A 866 8.99 29.37 -11.36
CA THR A 866 9.97 29.59 -12.45
C THR A 866 9.34 30.29 -13.67
N VAL A 867 8.08 29.97 -13.98
CA VAL A 867 7.30 30.64 -15.04
C VAL A 867 6.92 32.06 -14.62
N ALA A 868 6.46 32.27 -13.39
CA ALA A 868 6.09 33.59 -12.87
C ALA A 868 7.29 34.56 -12.79
N THR A 869 8.51 34.04 -12.62
CA THR A 869 9.76 34.81 -12.65
C THR A 869 10.45 34.81 -14.03
N THR A 870 9.73 34.43 -15.10
CA THR A 870 10.18 34.39 -16.51
C THR A 870 11.53 33.68 -16.76
N ALA A 871 11.98 32.83 -15.83
CA ALA A 871 13.34 32.29 -15.78
C ALA A 871 13.52 30.97 -16.57
N ALA A 872 12.46 30.51 -17.25
CA ALA A 872 12.46 29.34 -18.12
C ALA A 872 11.29 29.43 -19.14
N PRO A 873 11.40 28.76 -20.30
CA PRO A 873 10.27 28.63 -21.22
C PRO A 873 9.08 27.91 -20.58
N PHE A 874 7.88 28.22 -21.06
CA PHE A 874 6.62 27.68 -20.56
C PHE A 874 6.60 26.14 -20.60
N PRO A 875 6.24 25.43 -19.51
CA PRO A 875 6.39 23.97 -19.38
C PRO A 875 5.27 23.20 -20.08
N THR A 876 5.21 23.34 -21.40
CA THR A 876 4.20 22.74 -22.30
C THR A 876 3.99 21.25 -22.04
N ILE A 877 5.07 20.46 -21.91
CA ILE A 877 5.01 19.01 -21.68
C ILE A 877 4.26 18.69 -20.37
N ALA A 878 4.56 19.39 -19.27
CA ALA A 878 3.90 19.14 -17.99
C ALA A 878 2.41 19.48 -18.05
N ILE A 879 2.06 20.59 -18.68
CA ILE A 879 0.67 21.04 -18.84
C ILE A 879 -0.11 20.10 -19.77
N VAL A 880 0.50 19.62 -20.86
CA VAL A 880 -0.09 18.60 -21.75
C VAL A 880 -0.33 17.29 -21.01
N MET A 881 0.59 16.83 -20.15
CA MET A 881 0.38 15.60 -19.38
C MET A 881 -0.74 15.74 -18.34
N ILE A 882 -0.85 16.90 -17.67
CA ILE A 882 -1.98 17.20 -16.77
C ILE A 882 -3.29 17.23 -17.55
N ALA A 883 -3.33 17.94 -18.69
CA ALA A 883 -4.50 18.06 -19.55
C ALA A 883 -4.95 16.72 -20.14
N VAL A 884 -4.03 15.84 -20.54
CA VAL A 884 -4.36 14.49 -21.01
C VAL A 884 -4.82 13.59 -19.85
N THR A 885 -4.19 13.67 -18.67
CA THR A 885 -4.56 12.86 -17.49
C THR A 885 -6.01 13.12 -17.07
N TYR A 886 -6.34 14.38 -16.79
CA TYR A 886 -7.68 14.77 -16.36
C TYR A 886 -8.67 14.85 -17.53
N GLY A 887 -8.22 15.22 -18.73
CA GLY A 887 -9.07 15.30 -19.93
C GLY A 887 -9.59 13.94 -20.39
N LEU A 888 -8.77 12.88 -20.35
CA LEU A 888 -9.24 11.51 -20.59
C LEU A 888 -10.31 11.11 -19.58
N GLN A 889 -10.12 11.43 -18.30
CA GLN A 889 -11.10 11.13 -17.25
C GLN A 889 -12.41 11.93 -17.46
N ALA A 890 -12.32 13.21 -17.85
CA ALA A 890 -13.46 14.04 -18.21
C ALA A 890 -14.26 13.49 -19.40
N ILE A 891 -13.58 12.91 -20.39
CA ILE A 891 -14.23 12.24 -21.53
C ILE A 891 -15.09 11.05 -21.05
N ILE A 892 -14.69 10.30 -20.02
CA ILE A 892 -15.54 9.24 -19.44
C ILE A 892 -16.84 9.83 -18.89
N PHE A 893 -16.78 10.93 -18.12
CA PHE A 893 -17.97 11.57 -17.56
C PHE A 893 -18.94 12.08 -18.63
N ILE A 894 -18.40 12.69 -19.70
CA ILE A 894 -19.19 13.19 -20.83
C ILE A 894 -19.85 12.02 -21.58
N LEU A 895 -19.13 10.93 -21.83
CA LEU A 895 -19.68 9.72 -22.48
C LEU A 895 -20.74 9.02 -21.62
N LYS A 896 -20.56 8.95 -20.30
CA LYS A 896 -21.55 8.42 -19.36
C LYS A 896 -22.68 9.40 -19.03
N ARG A 897 -22.62 10.64 -19.55
CA ARG A 897 -23.55 11.76 -19.28
C ARG A 897 -23.60 12.22 -17.82
N GLU A 898 -22.61 11.86 -17.01
CA GLU A 898 -22.48 12.23 -15.59
C GLU A 898 -21.77 13.59 -15.46
N PHE A 899 -22.28 14.64 -16.12
CA PHE A 899 -21.63 15.95 -16.24
C PHE A 899 -21.26 16.60 -14.89
N MET A 900 -22.01 16.30 -13.82
CA MET A 900 -21.72 16.77 -12.46
C MET A 900 -20.32 16.37 -11.97
N LEU A 901 -19.83 15.19 -12.35
CA LEU A 901 -18.49 14.71 -11.99
C LEU A 901 -17.37 15.56 -12.61
N VAL A 902 -17.63 16.28 -13.71
CA VAL A 902 -16.69 17.26 -14.27
C VAL A 902 -16.53 18.48 -13.34
N GLY A 903 -17.61 18.90 -12.67
CA GLY A 903 -17.57 19.94 -11.64
C GLY A 903 -16.75 19.51 -10.41
N TRP A 904 -17.04 18.30 -9.89
CA TRP A 904 -16.28 17.74 -8.76
C TRP A 904 -14.80 17.51 -9.09
N MET A 905 -14.46 17.16 -10.33
CA MET A 905 -13.06 17.09 -10.78
C MET A 905 -12.34 18.44 -10.66
N VAL A 906 -12.99 19.57 -10.97
CA VAL A 906 -12.38 20.91 -10.81
C VAL A 906 -12.14 21.23 -9.33
N VAL A 907 -13.09 20.92 -8.44
CA VAL A 907 -12.94 21.08 -6.99
C VAL A 907 -11.78 20.21 -6.44
N TYR A 908 -11.61 19.00 -6.97
CA TYR A 908 -10.47 18.13 -6.65
C TYR A 908 -9.12 18.70 -7.14
N ILE A 909 -9.06 19.23 -8.36
CA ILE A 909 -7.83 19.85 -8.91
C ILE A 909 -7.42 21.09 -8.08
N LEU A 910 -8.38 21.93 -7.67
CA LEU A 910 -8.12 23.09 -6.80
C LEU A 910 -7.60 22.69 -5.41
N SER A 911 -7.98 21.50 -4.92
CA SER A 911 -7.57 20.97 -3.61
C SER A 911 -6.38 20.00 -3.68
N TYR A 912 -5.76 19.83 -4.85
CA TYR A 912 -4.60 18.95 -5.07
C TYR A 912 -3.44 19.15 -4.07
N PRO A 913 -3.07 20.37 -3.62
CA PRO A 913 -2.05 20.53 -2.58
C PRO A 913 -2.43 19.92 -1.22
N VAL A 914 -3.72 19.87 -0.89
CA VAL A 914 -4.21 19.21 0.33
C VAL A 914 -4.11 17.70 0.21
N TYR A 915 -4.53 17.13 -0.92
CA TYR A 915 -4.59 15.68 -1.12
C TYR A 915 -3.27 15.03 -1.52
N SER A 916 -2.39 15.74 -2.20
CA SER A 916 -1.11 15.18 -2.69
C SER A 916 0.10 15.58 -1.83
N PHE A 917 0.03 16.68 -1.06
CA PHE A 917 1.10 17.07 -0.13
C PHE A 917 0.68 16.95 1.34
N PHE A 918 -0.33 17.72 1.77
CA PHE A 918 -0.65 17.81 3.20
C PHE A 918 -1.10 16.47 3.81
N LEU A 919 -2.12 15.83 3.23
CA LEU A 919 -2.69 14.59 3.77
C LEU A 919 -1.69 13.42 3.73
N PRO A 920 -0.89 13.19 2.67
CA PRO A 920 0.15 12.16 2.68
C PRO A 920 1.23 12.42 3.73
N VAL A 921 1.80 13.63 3.79
CA VAL A 921 2.85 13.98 4.78
C VAL A 921 2.33 13.81 6.21
N TYR A 922 1.09 14.22 6.50
CA TYR A 922 0.45 14.04 7.81
C TYR A 922 -0.01 12.59 8.10
N SER A 923 -0.17 11.75 7.07
CA SER A 923 -0.44 10.32 7.23
C SER A 923 0.83 9.55 7.58
N PHE A 924 1.93 9.85 6.87
CA PHE A 924 3.24 9.21 7.08
C PHE A 924 3.87 9.59 8.43
N TRP A 925 3.53 10.76 9.00
CA TRP A 925 3.98 11.22 10.31
C TRP A 925 3.30 10.52 11.49
#